data_AF-A0AB39WU34-F1
#
_entry.id   AF-A0AB39WU34-F1
#
_cell.length_a   1.000
_cell.length_b   1.000
_cell.length_c   1.000
_cell.angle_alpha   90.00
_cell.angle_beta   90.00
_cell.angle_gamma   90.00
#
_symmetry.space_group_name_H-M   'P 1'
#
loop_
_entity.id
_entity.type
_entity.pdbx_description
1 polymer ?
#
loop_
_entity_poly.entity_id
_entity_poly.type
_entity_poly.pdbx_seq_one_letter_code
_entity_poly.pdbx_strand_id
1 'polypeptide(L)'
;MPKETSPPTDSPVDSGLVPESPPTWSALFKDDWNSFCSPSSLAAVDSPAAYLQALYRFALELEGSGQGTAAKITLARRRPMLKDLLVDAENTTRQLPLLTLVNETLLEPVKAYLKKNRDIYGDSTVEQVLAELRYPFTLPFDLAHRQCVLGLGDKKPGLGELNYRISLKLPHSQQPENRYGTVLQEAYVAQRLLTLLSPAQQNLLTEDIGGQQAQNDPAAFYKKHYGHEQPITEQQQFMQHTGLNSLQLQELLASGSFRPRLSANVVQTADQMSQDHTVGARFINGPHHKGQKNLALGRDTAAAVHLLNTSLERHDRLQRMIRLQRWLDIPYADLDTLLYSARACEGSAKEPILINDNSLRALGVFGYLRRRYGITPETFAAWLYQLPVHGVGQTPALFDRVFNPPHGSSSPLTLDNRRLDLSTDAATLYQVCAALGLEDTPQSLGLLTARSHKHLKGLRRDLATFSSFYRQATIPALFGLPLQDIDHLAQLLGGEDYRQQLVSPNLRLSGSNAPADFLDVLMQLDWAVTWFKGSGTDVQQIRRHLILDGAAPPSRVQLRLRQLEDILHGMQQFMMPEATLAALDLPQPEAGARPLAYTWSALLAKGLLRAQSHLPRETRPGSLEKGLVYIIDRYVNLSVDSGRNLAFKSTIKLKLNPLLADAYARLLPFKQVLEKLLKDTSTATETSELLRQGCRQAARIFANALGSENPQEILKHLLLYLPDAETDLLLPLERTALHAFLLNPHWLDHEQPASAPLKLTLGTLYLFERFRHCCHAYGVQQPALLNYLQLANSAGQSEGLTAQTCQQLSVLLGWSISEIEVLANRLPEKRVRSMAELDWLMRCHDTARQTGLSTSMLLMTTGLTATFGSDDWTRVGNAILAALPPTSTQPVADLPRSNHV
;
A
#
# COMPACT_ATOMS: atom_id res chain seq x y z
N MET A 1 90.74 20.67 14.97
CA MET A 1 91.89 21.32 15.66
C MET A 1 91.48 21.68 17.07
N PRO A 2 92.40 21.78 18.06
CA PRO A 2 93.84 21.48 17.97
C PRO A 2 94.38 20.55 19.11
N LYS A 3 95.54 19.93 18.87
CA LYS A 3 96.56 19.47 19.86
C LYS A 3 96.16 18.34 20.84
N GLU A 4 97.06 17.49 21.36
CA GLU A 4 98.53 17.38 21.17
C GLU A 4 99.03 15.91 21.22
N THR A 5 99.76 15.51 20.17
CA THR A 5 101.06 14.77 20.09
C THR A 5 101.44 13.60 21.03
N SER A 6 102.22 12.65 20.47
CA SER A 6 102.56 11.33 21.07
C SER A 6 104.10 11.12 21.27
N PRO A 7 104.70 9.89 21.35
CA PRO A 7 105.81 9.58 22.28
C PRO A 7 107.17 9.39 21.53
N PRO A 8 108.24 8.74 22.07
CA PRO A 8 108.32 7.37 22.62
C PRO A 8 108.86 7.37 24.09
N THR A 9 109.57 6.43 24.72
CA THR A 9 110.27 5.13 24.44
C THR A 9 110.35 4.35 25.81
N ASP A 10 110.95 3.17 26.06
CA ASP A 10 111.82 2.28 25.27
C ASP A 10 111.72 0.77 25.71
N SER A 11 111.30 -0.10 24.78
CA SER A 11 111.74 -1.50 24.56
C SER A 11 111.83 -2.52 25.76
N PRO A 12 112.34 -3.78 25.63
CA PRO A 12 111.41 -4.93 25.73
C PRO A 12 111.87 -6.15 26.57
N VAL A 13 110.94 -6.88 27.21
CA VAL A 13 111.20 -8.24 27.75
C VAL A 13 110.02 -9.21 27.53
N ASP A 14 110.22 -10.11 26.57
CA ASP A 14 109.76 -11.52 26.51
C ASP A 14 108.26 -11.87 26.67
N SER A 15 107.99 -13.19 26.64
CA SER A 15 106.78 -13.78 26.10
C SER A 15 105.96 -14.56 27.12
N GLY A 16 104.63 -14.45 27.02
CA GLY A 16 103.67 -15.23 27.79
C GLY A 16 102.40 -15.44 26.98
N LEU A 17 102.02 -16.70 26.73
CA LEU A 17 100.81 -17.06 26.01
C LEU A 17 99.58 -16.79 26.90
N VAL A 18 98.76 -15.82 26.50
CA VAL A 18 97.47 -15.50 27.14
C VAL A 18 96.36 -16.31 26.46
N PRO A 19 95.35 -16.84 27.20
CA PRO A 19 94.29 -17.67 26.61
C PRO A 19 93.41 -16.92 25.60
N GLU A 20 92.74 -17.67 24.72
CA GLU A 20 91.64 -17.14 23.91
C GLU A 20 90.56 -16.55 24.81
N SER A 21 90.13 -15.32 24.51
CA SER A 21 89.11 -14.61 25.29
C SER A 21 87.81 -15.44 25.36
N PRO A 22 87.14 -15.53 26.52
CA PRO A 22 85.84 -16.18 26.60
C PRO A 22 84.84 -15.48 25.67
N PRO A 23 83.83 -16.19 25.11
CA PRO A 23 82.92 -15.64 24.13
C PRO A 23 82.09 -14.50 24.74
N THR A 24 82.45 -13.26 24.41
CA THR A 24 81.73 -12.06 24.84
C THR A 24 80.45 -11.89 24.04
N TRP A 25 79.46 -11.19 24.61
CA TRP A 25 78.19 -10.90 23.92
C TRP A 25 78.45 -10.31 22.52
N SER A 26 79.26 -9.26 22.44
CA SER A 26 79.65 -8.57 21.20
C SER A 26 80.44 -9.42 20.19
N ALA A 27 80.95 -10.59 20.59
CA ALA A 27 81.63 -11.53 19.68
C ALA A 27 80.67 -12.61 19.14
N LEU A 28 79.65 -12.99 19.91
CA LEU A 28 78.59 -13.92 19.50
C LEU A 28 77.46 -13.20 18.72
N PHE A 29 77.10 -12.01 19.17
CA PHE A 29 76.04 -11.17 18.65
C PHE A 29 76.65 -9.86 18.15
N LYS A 30 76.59 -9.64 16.83
CA LYS A 30 77.05 -8.38 16.22
C LYS A 30 75.93 -7.35 16.35
N ASP A 31 75.90 -6.66 17.50
CA ASP A 31 74.91 -5.63 17.79
C ASP A 31 74.98 -4.50 16.72
N ASP A 32 74.01 -4.46 15.80
CA ASP A 32 73.87 -3.37 14.85
C ASP A 32 73.21 -2.18 15.54
N TRP A 33 73.92 -1.06 15.66
CA TRP A 33 73.40 0.15 16.29
C TRP A 33 72.22 0.78 15.50
N ASN A 34 71.98 0.36 14.25
CA ASN A 34 70.79 0.72 13.48
C ASN A 34 69.56 -0.16 13.81
N SER A 35 69.72 -1.24 14.60
CA SER A 35 68.62 -2.12 15.02
C SER A 35 67.87 -1.63 16.27
N PHE A 36 68.39 -0.61 16.96
CA PHE A 36 67.69 0.07 18.05
C PHE A 36 66.47 0.82 17.51
N CYS A 37 65.33 0.67 18.18
CA CYS A 37 64.07 1.25 17.75
C CYS A 37 63.45 2.15 18.85
N SER A 38 62.50 3.00 18.44
CA SER A 38 61.71 3.81 19.40
C SER A 38 60.93 2.91 20.37
N PRO A 39 60.71 3.31 21.64
CA PRO A 39 59.73 2.65 22.52
C PRO A 39 58.31 2.60 21.94
N SER A 40 57.98 3.49 20.99
CA SER A 40 56.73 3.46 20.23
C SER A 40 56.76 2.54 18.99
N SER A 41 57.83 1.77 18.80
CA SER A 41 58.02 0.89 17.64
C SER A 41 57.33 -0.45 17.83
N LEU A 42 56.84 -1.03 16.73
CA LEU A 42 56.38 -2.40 16.68
C LEU A 42 57.49 -3.41 17.07
N ALA A 43 58.74 -3.06 16.77
CA ALA A 43 59.93 -3.85 17.08
C ALA A 43 60.45 -3.71 18.53
N ALA A 44 59.81 -2.89 19.37
CA ALA A 44 60.18 -2.77 20.78
C ALA A 44 59.84 -4.07 21.54
N VAL A 45 60.68 -4.45 22.50
CA VAL A 45 60.57 -5.73 23.23
C VAL A 45 59.33 -5.79 24.14
N ASP A 46 58.83 -4.63 24.54
CA ASP A 46 57.62 -4.37 25.31
C ASP A 46 56.39 -4.01 24.45
N SER A 47 56.50 -4.09 23.11
CA SER A 47 55.41 -3.72 22.21
C SER A 47 54.21 -4.70 22.29
N PRO A 48 52.99 -4.27 21.91
CA PRO A 48 51.84 -5.16 21.79
C PRO A 48 52.08 -6.35 20.84
N ALA A 49 52.95 -6.19 19.84
CA ALA A 49 53.35 -7.25 18.92
C ALA A 49 54.28 -8.28 19.58
N ALA A 50 55.24 -7.83 20.41
CA ALA A 50 56.10 -8.71 21.18
C ALA A 50 55.28 -9.51 22.20
N TYR A 51 54.34 -8.85 22.89
CA TYR A 51 53.38 -9.49 23.79
C TYR A 51 52.49 -10.53 23.06
N LEU A 52 51.93 -10.18 21.89
CA LEU A 52 51.13 -11.10 21.09
C LEU A 52 51.94 -12.34 20.64
N GLN A 53 53.20 -12.14 20.23
CA GLN A 53 54.09 -13.25 19.85
C GLN A 53 54.37 -14.19 21.04
N ALA A 54 54.66 -13.62 22.22
CA ALA A 54 54.88 -14.39 23.44
C ALA A 54 53.62 -15.17 23.85
N LEU A 55 52.46 -14.52 23.85
CA LEU A 55 51.17 -15.13 24.19
C LEU A 55 50.78 -16.25 23.21
N TYR A 56 51.06 -16.08 21.91
CA TYR A 56 50.80 -17.11 20.90
C TYR A 56 51.69 -18.34 21.09
N ARG A 57 53.00 -18.16 21.36
CA ARG A 57 53.91 -19.26 21.70
C ARG A 57 53.44 -20.01 22.95
N PHE A 58 53.16 -19.29 24.04
CA PHE A 58 52.67 -19.87 25.28
C PHE A 58 51.35 -20.65 25.10
N ALA A 59 50.43 -20.15 24.27
CA ALA A 59 49.20 -20.87 23.94
C ALA A 59 49.46 -22.19 23.19
N LEU A 60 50.44 -22.23 22.27
CA LEU A 60 50.83 -23.46 21.59
C LEU A 60 51.54 -24.45 22.53
N GLU A 61 52.38 -23.96 23.46
CA GLU A 61 53.03 -24.78 24.50
C GLU A 61 52.00 -25.39 25.46
N LEU A 62 50.95 -24.65 25.84
CA LEU A 62 49.81 -25.16 26.61
C LEU A 62 49.02 -26.23 25.84
N GLU A 63 48.80 -26.02 24.53
CA GLU A 63 48.15 -26.98 23.65
C GLU A 63 49.01 -28.23 23.37
N GLY A 64 50.34 -28.15 23.50
CA GLY A 64 51.23 -29.31 23.53
C GLY A 64 51.21 -30.06 24.87
N SER A 65 51.32 -29.33 26.00
CA SER A 65 51.64 -29.91 27.31
C SER A 65 50.45 -30.42 28.14
N GLY A 66 49.30 -29.73 28.13
CA GLY A 66 48.19 -30.09 29.03
C GLY A 66 47.55 -31.45 28.73
N GLN A 67 47.04 -32.15 29.74
CA GLN A 67 46.18 -33.33 29.56
C GLN A 67 44.74 -32.98 29.95
N GLY A 68 43.80 -33.17 29.02
CA GLY A 68 42.38 -32.89 29.21
C GLY A 68 41.53 -34.15 29.06
N THR A 69 40.35 -34.15 29.66
CA THR A 69 39.38 -35.27 29.62
C THR A 69 38.65 -35.42 28.28
N ALA A 70 38.90 -34.53 27.32
CA ALA A 70 38.34 -34.54 25.98
C ALA A 70 39.38 -34.09 24.94
N ALA A 71 39.13 -34.39 23.67
CA ALA A 71 40.01 -34.01 22.56
C ALA A 71 40.16 -32.47 22.46
N LYS A 72 41.40 -31.96 22.50
CA LYS A 72 41.68 -30.53 22.42
C LYS A 72 41.18 -29.93 21.09
N ILE A 73 40.47 -28.81 21.16
CA ILE A 73 40.18 -27.98 19.98
C ILE A 73 41.27 -26.91 19.91
N THR A 74 42.27 -27.10 19.05
CA THR A 74 43.46 -26.24 19.00
C THR A 74 43.16 -24.81 18.56
N LEU A 75 44.05 -23.87 18.87
CA LEU A 75 43.95 -22.46 18.48
C LEU A 75 43.91 -22.34 16.95
N ALA A 76 44.76 -23.07 16.24
CA ALA A 76 44.74 -23.16 14.79
C ALA A 76 43.42 -23.73 14.22
N ARG A 77 42.70 -24.60 14.97
CA ARG A 77 41.38 -25.11 14.57
C ARG A 77 40.24 -24.14 14.89
N ARG A 78 40.36 -23.35 15.97
CA ARG A 78 39.35 -22.36 16.40
C ARG A 78 39.47 -21.01 15.67
N ARG A 79 40.70 -20.63 15.29
CA ARG A 79 41.09 -19.32 14.76
C ARG A 79 42.24 -19.48 13.75
N PRO A 80 42.05 -20.18 12.61
CA PRO A 80 43.13 -20.47 11.66
C PRO A 80 43.88 -19.19 11.21
N MET A 81 43.14 -18.11 10.94
CA MET A 81 43.69 -16.81 10.52
C MET A 81 44.71 -16.20 11.49
N LEU A 82 44.73 -16.57 12.79
CA LEU A 82 45.71 -16.02 13.74
C LEU A 82 47.14 -16.52 13.50
N LYS A 83 47.31 -17.65 12.81
CA LYS A 83 48.64 -18.17 12.44
C LYS A 83 49.28 -17.31 11.34
N ASP A 84 48.46 -16.86 10.41
CA ASP A 84 48.88 -16.23 9.15
C ASP A 84 48.61 -14.70 9.15
N LEU A 85 48.24 -14.14 10.32
CA LEU A 85 48.05 -12.71 10.56
C LEU A 85 49.40 -11.97 10.51
N LEU A 86 49.52 -11.02 9.59
CA LEU A 86 50.71 -10.18 9.49
C LEU A 86 50.76 -9.19 10.66
N VAL A 87 51.89 -9.19 11.38
CA VAL A 87 52.14 -8.28 12.50
C VAL A 87 52.87 -7.06 11.96
N ASP A 88 52.09 -6.05 11.57
CA ASP A 88 52.55 -4.78 11.02
C ASP A 88 51.89 -3.58 11.74
N ALA A 89 52.27 -2.36 11.34
CA ALA A 89 51.78 -1.13 11.95
C ALA A 89 50.28 -0.87 11.71
N GLU A 90 49.71 -1.31 10.57
CA GLU A 90 48.28 -1.15 10.31
C GLU A 90 47.49 -2.12 11.19
N ASN A 91 47.77 -3.42 11.10
CA ASN A 91 47.08 -4.47 11.86
C ASN A 91 47.20 -4.31 13.39
N THR A 92 48.23 -3.61 13.88
CA THR A 92 48.42 -3.35 15.32
C THR A 92 47.75 -2.06 15.82
N THR A 93 47.46 -1.08 14.95
CA THR A 93 46.94 0.24 15.38
C THR A 93 45.57 0.62 14.79
N ARG A 94 45.15 -0.01 13.70
CA ARG A 94 43.87 0.25 13.03
C ARG A 94 42.69 -0.19 13.90
N GLN A 95 41.88 0.78 14.31
CA GLN A 95 40.64 0.51 15.03
C GLN A 95 39.61 -0.14 14.10
N LEU A 96 38.97 -1.22 14.56
CA LEU A 96 37.94 -1.98 13.84
C LEU A 96 36.74 -2.25 14.76
N PRO A 97 35.49 -2.20 14.25
CA PRO A 97 34.33 -2.68 15.00
C PRO A 97 34.46 -4.16 15.34
N LEU A 98 34.26 -4.53 16.62
CA LEU A 98 34.33 -5.93 17.07
C LEU A 98 33.40 -6.86 16.27
N LEU A 99 32.23 -6.35 15.85
CA LEU A 99 31.26 -7.10 15.04
C LEU A 99 31.82 -7.51 13.67
N THR A 100 32.69 -6.70 13.06
CA THR A 100 33.38 -7.06 11.80
C THR A 100 34.24 -8.30 11.99
N LEU A 101 35.10 -8.28 13.02
CA LEU A 101 35.96 -9.41 13.38
C LEU A 101 35.16 -10.67 13.73
N VAL A 102 34.00 -10.52 14.40
CA VAL A 102 33.09 -11.64 14.67
C VAL A 102 32.50 -12.22 13.38
N ASN A 103 32.00 -11.38 12.49
CA ASN A 103 31.42 -11.81 11.22
C ASN A 103 32.45 -12.52 10.33
N GLU A 104 33.64 -11.97 10.18
CA GLU A 104 34.77 -12.60 9.45
C GLU A 104 35.12 -13.98 10.03
N THR A 105 35.16 -14.09 11.37
CA THR A 105 35.42 -15.36 12.08
C THR A 105 34.38 -16.42 11.78
N LEU A 106 33.10 -16.03 11.70
CA LEU A 106 31.99 -16.96 11.47
C LEU A 106 31.81 -17.32 9.98
N LEU A 107 32.16 -16.40 9.07
CA LEU A 107 31.91 -16.54 7.64
C LEU A 107 32.82 -17.58 6.96
N GLU A 108 34.12 -17.58 7.26
CA GLU A 108 35.06 -18.51 6.59
C GLU A 108 34.80 -19.99 6.91
N PRO A 109 34.49 -20.41 8.16
CA PRO A 109 34.04 -21.78 8.45
C PRO A 109 32.77 -22.17 7.68
N VAL A 110 31.83 -21.24 7.49
CA VAL A 110 30.59 -21.49 6.74
C VAL A 110 30.87 -21.62 5.24
N LYS A 111 31.67 -20.73 4.64
CA LYS A 111 32.15 -20.87 3.25
C LYS A 111 32.86 -22.21 3.02
N ALA A 112 33.73 -22.62 3.94
CA ALA A 112 34.42 -23.90 3.88
C ALA A 112 33.45 -25.09 4.00
N TYR A 113 32.41 -24.99 4.83
CA TYR A 113 31.35 -26.00 4.92
C TYR A 113 30.53 -26.08 3.63
N LEU A 114 30.07 -24.96 3.05
CA LEU A 114 29.33 -24.98 1.78
C LEU A 114 30.18 -25.58 0.65
N LYS A 115 31.44 -25.15 0.51
CA LYS A 115 32.39 -25.70 -0.48
C LYS A 115 32.64 -27.20 -0.30
N LYS A 116 32.58 -27.73 0.92
CA LYS A 116 32.73 -29.16 1.21
C LYS A 116 31.47 -29.96 0.84
N ASN A 117 30.28 -29.38 0.98
CA ASN A 117 28.98 -30.02 0.72
C ASN A 117 28.33 -29.45 -0.56
N ARG A 118 29.14 -29.25 -1.62
CA ARG A 118 28.72 -28.66 -2.91
C ARG A 118 27.66 -29.51 -3.63
N ASP A 119 27.58 -30.80 -3.30
CA ASP A 119 26.54 -31.74 -3.69
C ASP A 119 25.14 -31.39 -3.12
N ILE A 120 25.09 -30.74 -1.95
CA ILE A 120 23.85 -30.30 -1.30
C ILE A 120 23.50 -28.85 -1.66
N TYR A 121 24.49 -27.96 -1.67
CA TYR A 121 24.27 -26.51 -1.79
C TYR A 121 24.59 -25.93 -3.17
N GLY A 122 25.13 -26.71 -4.10
CA GLY A 122 25.59 -26.22 -5.40
C GLY A 122 26.63 -25.11 -5.25
N ASP A 123 26.49 -24.06 -6.06
CA ASP A 123 27.32 -22.84 -5.99
C ASP A 123 26.65 -21.69 -5.21
N SER A 124 25.73 -22.01 -4.30
CA SER A 124 25.00 -21.00 -3.50
C SER A 124 25.93 -20.23 -2.56
N THR A 125 25.72 -18.93 -2.47
CA THR A 125 26.38 -18.05 -1.48
C THR A 125 25.86 -18.28 -0.06
N VAL A 126 26.57 -17.79 0.95
CA VAL A 126 26.16 -17.90 2.36
C VAL A 126 24.82 -17.17 2.58
N GLU A 127 24.65 -16.04 1.92
CA GLU A 127 23.49 -15.17 1.96
C GLU A 127 22.25 -15.87 1.36
N GLN A 128 22.42 -16.54 0.21
CA GLN A 128 21.36 -17.36 -0.41
C GLN A 128 20.96 -18.55 0.47
N VAL A 129 21.91 -19.23 1.10
CA VAL A 129 21.60 -20.36 2.01
C VAL A 129 20.88 -19.87 3.28
N LEU A 130 21.30 -18.73 3.86
CA LEU A 130 20.61 -18.12 5.01
C LEU A 130 19.19 -17.63 4.68
N ALA A 131 18.94 -17.24 3.42
CA ALA A 131 17.62 -16.83 2.96
C ALA A 131 16.61 -17.99 2.83
N GLU A 132 17.07 -19.24 2.66
CA GLU A 132 16.19 -20.42 2.51
C GLU A 132 16.16 -21.34 3.74
N LEU A 133 17.17 -21.28 4.61
CA LEU A 133 17.22 -22.06 5.84
C LEU A 133 16.07 -21.72 6.81
N ARG A 134 15.59 -22.74 7.54
CA ARG A 134 14.47 -22.61 8.50
C ARG A 134 14.83 -22.97 9.94
N TYR A 135 16.02 -23.50 10.18
CA TYR A 135 16.54 -23.72 11.53
C TYR A 135 17.95 -23.10 11.65
N PRO A 136 18.27 -22.36 12.73
CA PRO A 136 17.45 -22.06 13.91
C PRO A 136 16.21 -21.19 13.62
N PHE A 137 15.32 -21.08 14.61
CA PHE A 137 14.04 -20.36 14.52
C PHE A 137 14.13 -18.82 14.31
N THR A 138 15.34 -18.27 14.16
CA THR A 138 15.59 -16.89 13.72
C THR A 138 15.64 -16.73 12.20
N LEU A 139 15.78 -17.84 11.46
CA LEU A 139 15.82 -17.89 9.99
C LEU A 139 14.41 -18.11 9.40
N PRO A 140 14.17 -17.88 8.09
CA PRO A 140 15.10 -17.36 7.09
C PRO A 140 15.55 -15.91 7.30
N PHE A 141 16.79 -15.62 6.94
CA PHE A 141 17.41 -14.29 6.91
C PHE A 141 17.84 -13.94 5.50
N ASP A 142 17.08 -13.06 4.85
CA ASP A 142 17.38 -12.49 3.54
C ASP A 142 18.09 -11.14 3.74
N LEU A 143 19.39 -11.09 3.39
CA LEU A 143 20.21 -9.90 3.52
C LEU A 143 19.71 -8.76 2.63
N ALA A 144 19.38 -9.05 1.37
CA ALA A 144 19.01 -8.04 0.38
C ALA A 144 17.67 -7.38 0.73
N HIS A 145 16.67 -8.20 1.10
CA HIS A 145 15.42 -7.70 1.69
C HIS A 145 15.67 -6.88 2.96
N ARG A 146 16.57 -7.32 3.86
CA ARG A 146 16.87 -6.58 5.10
C ARG A 146 17.54 -5.22 4.84
N GLN A 147 18.42 -5.13 3.84
CA GLN A 147 18.98 -3.85 3.36
C GLN A 147 17.86 -2.91 2.89
N CYS A 148 16.93 -3.43 2.07
CA CYS A 148 15.79 -2.66 1.56
C CYS A 148 14.90 -2.12 2.70
N VAL A 149 14.52 -2.98 3.64
CA VAL A 149 13.65 -2.62 4.78
C VAL A 149 14.31 -1.59 5.70
N LEU A 150 15.61 -1.70 5.96
CA LEU A 150 16.32 -0.75 6.83
C LEU A 150 16.58 0.60 6.15
N GLY A 151 17.08 0.61 4.91
CA GLY A 151 17.45 1.86 4.24
C GLY A 151 16.29 2.66 3.62
N LEU A 152 15.09 2.06 3.56
CA LEU A 152 13.79 2.72 3.36
C LEU A 152 13.03 2.94 4.68
N GLY A 153 13.71 2.85 5.83
CA GLY A 153 13.12 3.06 7.15
C GLY A 153 12.90 4.53 7.54
N ASP A 154 12.60 4.71 8.82
CA ASP A 154 12.42 5.99 9.52
C ASP A 154 11.40 6.96 8.88
N LYS A 155 11.88 7.86 8.01
CA LYS A 155 11.11 8.94 7.39
C LYS A 155 10.90 8.75 5.89
N LYS A 156 11.36 7.63 5.33
CA LYS A 156 11.22 7.29 3.90
C LYS A 156 9.95 6.44 3.68
N PRO A 157 9.33 6.52 2.50
CA PRO A 157 8.25 5.60 2.13
C PRO A 157 8.79 4.17 1.98
N GLY A 158 8.14 3.20 2.63
CA GLY A 158 8.61 1.81 2.72
C GLY A 158 8.30 0.93 1.50
N LEU A 159 8.77 -0.33 1.54
CA LEU A 159 8.39 -1.34 0.55
C LEU A 159 6.86 -1.51 0.49
N GLY A 160 6.32 -1.67 -0.73
CA GLY A 160 4.88 -1.65 -1.00
C GLY A 160 4.26 -0.25 -0.98
N GLU A 161 4.70 0.66 -0.09
CA GLU A 161 4.23 2.05 -0.07
C GLU A 161 4.72 2.81 -1.31
N LEU A 162 5.95 2.55 -1.77
CA LEU A 162 6.49 3.13 -3.01
C LEU A 162 5.56 2.92 -4.22
N ASN A 163 4.95 1.73 -4.35
CA ASN A 163 3.99 1.42 -5.40
C ASN A 163 2.75 2.33 -5.34
N TYR A 164 2.31 2.74 -4.14
CA TYR A 164 1.22 3.69 -3.95
C TYR A 164 1.66 5.13 -4.20
N ARG A 165 2.86 5.53 -3.75
CA ARG A 165 3.43 6.87 -4.00
C ARG A 165 3.55 7.17 -5.49
N ILE A 166 4.12 6.24 -6.26
CA ILE A 166 4.35 6.39 -7.71
C ILE A 166 3.35 5.63 -8.58
N SER A 167 2.15 5.34 -8.07
CA SER A 167 1.11 4.66 -8.85
C SER A 167 0.72 5.45 -10.11
N LEU A 168 0.55 4.73 -11.22
CA LEU A 168 0.20 5.29 -12.54
C LEU A 168 -1.23 5.83 -12.60
N LYS A 169 -2.12 5.36 -11.72
CA LYS A 169 -3.51 5.82 -11.61
C LYS A 169 -3.90 6.02 -10.16
N LEU A 170 -4.68 7.07 -9.92
CA LEU A 170 -5.13 7.51 -8.59
C LEU A 170 -6.65 7.40 -8.51
N PRO A 171 -7.24 7.21 -7.31
CA PRO A 171 -8.65 6.88 -7.15
C PRO A 171 -9.57 8.11 -7.24
N HIS A 172 -9.46 8.87 -8.34
CA HIS A 172 -10.28 10.05 -8.62
C HIS A 172 -11.28 9.83 -9.77
N SER A 173 -11.43 8.59 -10.25
CA SER A 173 -12.37 8.20 -11.33
C SER A 173 -13.82 8.02 -10.86
N GLN A 174 -14.07 8.00 -9.54
CA GLN A 174 -15.37 7.72 -8.92
C GLN A 174 -15.90 6.31 -9.26
N GLN A 175 -15.00 5.34 -9.45
CA GLN A 175 -15.30 3.95 -9.77
C GLN A 175 -14.65 3.01 -8.74
N PRO A 176 -15.26 1.86 -8.41
CA PRO A 176 -14.71 0.88 -7.47
C PRO A 176 -13.56 0.07 -8.11
N GLU A 177 -12.50 0.77 -8.51
CA GLU A 177 -11.33 0.23 -9.20
C GLU A 177 -10.17 -0.11 -8.24
N ASN A 178 -9.29 -0.99 -8.72
CA ASN A 178 -8.15 -1.58 -8.04
C ASN A 178 -6.79 -1.13 -8.63
N ARG A 179 -6.79 -0.06 -9.44
CA ARG A 179 -5.60 0.43 -10.17
C ARG A 179 -4.63 1.23 -9.28
N TYR A 180 -5.08 1.73 -8.14
CA TYR A 180 -4.22 2.45 -7.19
C TYR A 180 -3.27 1.47 -6.48
N GLY A 181 -1.98 1.72 -6.57
CA GLY A 181 -0.91 0.80 -6.15
C GLY A 181 -0.34 -0.07 -7.28
N THR A 182 -0.92 -0.05 -8.49
CA THR A 182 -0.33 -0.72 -9.65
C THR A 182 0.75 0.18 -10.29
N VAL A 183 1.92 -0.43 -10.59
CA VAL A 183 3.07 0.21 -11.27
C VAL A 183 3.72 -0.77 -12.25
N LEU A 184 4.56 -1.68 -11.74
CA LEU A 184 5.09 -2.84 -12.48
C LEU A 184 4.45 -4.16 -12.02
N GLN A 185 3.97 -4.19 -10.77
CA GLN A 185 3.17 -5.26 -10.17
C GLN A 185 1.76 -4.76 -9.86
N GLU A 186 0.83 -5.70 -9.69
CA GLU A 186 -0.54 -5.43 -9.26
C GLU A 186 -0.64 -4.96 -7.80
N ALA A 187 -1.66 -4.16 -7.48
CA ALA A 187 -1.85 -3.56 -6.15
C ALA A 187 -1.88 -4.58 -4.98
N TYR A 188 -2.38 -5.80 -5.19
CA TYR A 188 -2.35 -6.85 -4.15
C TYR A 188 -0.91 -7.29 -3.78
N VAL A 189 0.04 -7.22 -4.71
CA VAL A 189 1.47 -7.50 -4.45
C VAL A 189 2.07 -6.39 -3.59
N ALA A 190 1.75 -5.13 -3.90
CA ALA A 190 2.15 -3.99 -3.06
C ALA A 190 1.63 -4.14 -1.62
N GLN A 191 0.38 -4.57 -1.44
CA GLN A 191 -0.20 -4.84 -0.11
C GLN A 191 0.50 -5.98 0.63
N ARG A 192 0.98 -7.02 -0.07
CA ARG A 192 1.85 -8.05 0.53
C ARG A 192 3.23 -7.50 0.92
N LEU A 193 3.83 -6.62 0.12
CA LEU A 193 5.11 -5.98 0.44
C LEU A 193 5.04 -5.05 1.68
N LEU A 194 3.88 -4.44 1.97
CA LEU A 194 3.68 -3.63 3.19
C LEU A 194 3.91 -4.41 4.51
N THR A 195 3.91 -5.76 4.47
CA THR A 195 4.27 -6.61 5.62
C THR A 195 5.72 -6.43 6.07
N LEU A 196 6.62 -6.05 5.17
CA LEU A 196 8.08 -6.05 5.35
C LEU A 196 8.63 -7.45 5.72
N LEU A 197 8.01 -8.51 5.21
CA LEU A 197 8.48 -9.89 5.27
C LEU A 197 9.15 -10.30 3.94
N SER A 198 10.28 -11.01 4.01
CA SER A 198 11.01 -11.44 2.81
C SER A 198 10.23 -12.47 2.00
N PRO A 199 10.57 -12.70 0.71
CA PRO A 199 9.90 -13.70 -0.11
C PRO A 199 9.90 -15.10 0.52
N ALA A 200 11.04 -15.54 1.07
CA ALA A 200 11.15 -16.82 1.76
C ALA A 200 10.34 -16.88 3.07
N GLN A 201 10.23 -15.76 3.80
CA GLN A 201 9.36 -15.66 4.99
C GLN A 201 7.89 -15.77 4.60
N GLN A 202 7.44 -15.11 3.53
CA GLN A 202 6.06 -15.21 3.04
C GLN A 202 5.75 -16.62 2.52
N ASN A 203 6.63 -17.22 1.74
CA ASN A 203 6.47 -18.59 1.22
C ASN A 203 6.34 -19.62 2.36
N LEU A 204 7.18 -19.53 3.40
CA LEU A 204 7.11 -20.38 4.59
C LEU A 204 5.72 -20.32 5.28
N LEU A 205 5.07 -19.16 5.23
CA LEU A 205 3.74 -18.97 5.81
C LEU A 205 2.62 -19.53 4.92
N THR A 206 2.77 -19.51 3.59
CA THR A 206 1.72 -19.90 2.62
C THR A 206 1.81 -21.32 2.05
N GLU A 207 2.85 -22.09 2.36
CA GLU A 207 2.98 -23.52 1.95
C GLU A 207 1.81 -24.39 2.45
N ASP A 208 1.51 -25.51 1.79
CA ASP A 208 0.48 -26.45 2.24
C ASP A 208 0.78 -26.98 3.66
N ILE A 209 -0.15 -26.74 4.61
CA ILE A 209 0.07 -27.08 6.02
C ILE A 209 0.13 -28.59 6.18
N GLY A 210 1.30 -29.12 6.58
CA GLY A 210 1.54 -30.56 6.65
C GLY A 210 1.30 -31.29 5.33
N GLY A 211 1.63 -30.66 4.18
CA GLY A 211 1.41 -31.21 2.83
C GLY A 211 2.11 -32.54 2.56
N GLN A 212 1.76 -33.17 1.42
CA GLN A 212 2.12 -34.56 1.09
C GLN A 212 3.61 -34.90 1.29
N GLN A 213 4.53 -34.01 0.93
CA GLN A 213 5.97 -34.25 1.08
C GLN A 213 6.38 -34.41 2.56
N ALA A 214 5.77 -33.66 3.48
CA ALA A 214 6.01 -33.77 4.92
C ALA A 214 5.30 -34.99 5.54
N GLN A 215 4.22 -35.47 4.92
CA GLN A 215 3.56 -36.73 5.33
C GLN A 215 4.39 -37.95 4.90
N ASN A 216 5.02 -37.88 3.71
CA ASN A 216 5.88 -38.93 3.17
C ASN A 216 7.24 -39.00 3.89
N ASP A 217 7.82 -37.86 4.27
CA ASP A 217 9.02 -37.78 5.11
C ASP A 217 8.85 -36.80 6.30
N PRO A 218 8.26 -37.27 7.41
CA PRO A 218 8.16 -36.50 8.64
C PRO A 218 9.52 -36.13 9.25
N ALA A 219 10.54 -36.96 9.06
CA ALA A 219 11.86 -36.75 9.66
C ALA A 219 12.57 -35.57 8.99
N ALA A 220 12.51 -35.47 7.66
CA ALA A 220 12.99 -34.30 6.92
C ALA A 220 12.20 -33.03 7.29
N PHE A 221 10.88 -33.12 7.52
CA PHE A 221 10.09 -31.97 7.99
C PHE A 221 10.57 -31.44 9.35
N TYR A 222 10.67 -32.31 10.37
CA TYR A 222 11.15 -31.89 11.69
C TYR A 222 12.61 -31.42 11.62
N LYS A 223 13.48 -32.08 10.83
CA LYS A 223 14.88 -31.67 10.65
C LYS A 223 14.99 -30.28 10.02
N LYS A 224 14.19 -29.99 8.98
CA LYS A 224 14.15 -28.70 8.28
C LYS A 224 13.66 -27.56 9.19
N HIS A 225 12.60 -27.78 9.96
CA HIS A 225 11.92 -26.70 10.72
C HIS A 225 12.34 -26.59 12.19
N TYR A 226 12.71 -27.70 12.84
CA TYR A 226 13.02 -27.80 14.27
C TYR A 226 14.47 -28.28 14.56
N GLY A 227 15.26 -28.64 13.54
CA GLY A 227 16.64 -29.08 13.73
C GLY A 227 16.79 -30.45 14.41
N HIS A 228 15.73 -31.26 14.40
CA HIS A 228 15.65 -32.57 15.07
C HIS A 228 14.81 -33.52 14.22
N GLU A 229 15.14 -34.82 14.15
CA GLU A 229 14.48 -35.76 13.22
C GLU A 229 13.16 -36.36 13.75
N GLN A 230 12.77 -36.01 14.98
CA GLN A 230 11.56 -36.49 15.64
C GLN A 230 10.77 -35.31 16.24
N PRO A 231 9.44 -35.43 16.43
CA PRO A 231 8.64 -34.40 17.11
C PRO A 231 9.18 -34.10 18.51
N ILE A 232 9.28 -32.82 18.85
CA ILE A 232 9.78 -32.37 20.15
C ILE A 232 8.60 -32.03 21.05
N THR A 233 8.28 -32.91 21.99
CA THR A 233 7.15 -32.72 22.93
C THR A 233 7.60 -32.23 24.30
N GLU A 234 8.79 -32.57 24.78
CA GLU A 234 9.28 -32.15 26.11
C GLU A 234 9.44 -30.63 26.15
N GLN A 235 8.94 -29.98 27.22
CA GLN A 235 8.79 -28.55 27.30
C GLN A 235 10.13 -27.80 27.17
N GLN A 236 11.18 -28.22 27.87
CA GLN A 236 12.46 -27.52 27.87
C GLN A 236 13.16 -27.64 26.51
N GLN A 237 13.18 -28.84 25.92
CA GLN A 237 13.70 -29.07 24.58
C GLN A 237 12.90 -28.27 23.53
N PHE A 238 11.57 -28.26 23.60
CA PHE A 238 10.74 -27.47 22.68
C PHE A 238 11.06 -25.96 22.80
N MET A 239 11.15 -25.44 24.02
CA MET A 239 11.55 -24.05 24.28
C MET A 239 12.95 -23.73 23.74
N GLN A 240 13.93 -24.62 23.93
CA GLN A 240 15.30 -24.46 23.44
C GLN A 240 15.36 -24.42 21.91
N HIS A 241 14.71 -25.37 21.22
CA HIS A 241 14.73 -25.44 19.75
C HIS A 241 13.93 -24.31 19.08
N THR A 242 12.89 -23.78 19.72
CA THR A 242 12.07 -22.66 19.20
C THR A 242 12.58 -21.28 19.60
N GLY A 243 13.36 -21.18 20.68
CA GLY A 243 13.75 -19.92 21.31
C GLY A 243 12.58 -19.23 22.02
N LEU A 244 11.66 -19.98 22.61
CA LEU A 244 10.56 -19.47 23.42
C LEU A 244 10.94 -19.45 24.91
N ASN A 245 10.50 -18.42 25.64
CA ASN A 245 10.46 -18.47 27.10
C ASN A 245 9.13 -19.08 27.61
N SER A 246 9.06 -19.40 28.91
CA SER A 246 7.88 -20.06 29.50
C SER A 246 6.59 -19.23 29.45
N LEU A 247 6.70 -17.89 29.43
CA LEU A 247 5.57 -16.98 29.33
C LEU A 247 4.99 -17.01 27.91
N GLN A 248 5.86 -16.85 26.91
CA GLN A 248 5.51 -16.93 25.48
C GLN A 248 4.91 -18.30 25.12
N LEU A 249 5.40 -19.39 25.70
CA LEU A 249 4.80 -20.71 25.51
C LEU A 249 3.38 -20.81 26.10
N GLN A 250 3.14 -20.21 27.27
CA GLN A 250 1.78 -20.19 27.85
C GLN A 250 0.83 -19.32 27.03
N GLU A 251 1.31 -18.20 26.51
CA GLU A 251 0.58 -17.27 25.63
C GLU A 251 0.22 -17.92 24.29
N LEU A 252 1.20 -18.52 23.61
CA LEU A 252 1.03 -19.28 22.36
C LEU A 252 -0.03 -20.39 22.49
N LEU A 253 -0.08 -21.06 23.65
CA LEU A 253 -1.03 -22.13 23.94
C LEU A 253 -2.37 -21.63 24.52
N ALA A 254 -2.61 -20.31 24.59
CA ALA A 254 -3.81 -19.70 25.18
C ALA A 254 -4.12 -20.28 26.59
N SER A 255 -3.10 -20.35 27.44
CA SER A 255 -3.10 -21.14 28.68
C SER A 255 -2.71 -20.32 29.92
N GLY A 256 -3.01 -20.83 31.11
CA GLY A 256 -2.76 -20.13 32.36
C GLY A 256 -3.48 -18.78 32.41
N SER A 257 -2.75 -17.70 32.70
CA SER A 257 -3.24 -16.31 32.67
C SER A 257 -3.60 -15.82 31.27
N PHE A 258 -3.09 -16.45 30.20
CA PHE A 258 -3.33 -16.06 28.81
C PHE A 258 -4.55 -16.75 28.19
N ARG A 259 -5.25 -17.61 28.93
CA ARG A 259 -6.50 -18.21 28.46
C ARG A 259 -7.55 -17.12 28.24
N PRO A 260 -8.06 -16.90 27.01
CA PRO A 260 -9.02 -15.84 26.76
C PRO A 260 -10.33 -16.10 27.50
N ARG A 261 -10.83 -15.04 28.15
CA ARG A 261 -12.05 -15.05 28.98
C ARG A 261 -13.14 -14.29 28.23
N LEU A 262 -14.25 -14.95 27.91
CA LEU A 262 -15.40 -14.28 27.33
C LEU A 262 -15.93 -13.19 28.27
N SER A 263 -16.33 -12.06 27.69
CA SER A 263 -17.12 -11.03 28.35
C SER A 263 -18.34 -11.59 29.07
N ALA A 264 -18.59 -11.14 30.30
CA ALA A 264 -19.84 -11.44 31.02
C ALA A 264 -21.08 -10.82 30.35
N ASN A 265 -20.87 -9.89 29.41
CA ASN A 265 -21.92 -9.15 28.70
C ASN A 265 -22.28 -9.79 27.35
N VAL A 266 -21.97 -11.08 27.13
CA VAL A 266 -22.28 -11.80 25.89
C VAL A 266 -23.01 -13.11 26.16
N VAL A 267 -24.25 -13.20 25.71
CA VAL A 267 -25.06 -14.43 25.80
C VAL A 267 -24.66 -15.36 24.66
N GLN A 268 -23.86 -16.40 24.95
CA GLN A 268 -23.40 -17.35 23.94
C GLN A 268 -24.57 -18.14 23.32
N THR A 269 -24.58 -18.22 21.99
CA THR A 269 -25.31 -19.28 21.27
C THR A 269 -24.48 -20.56 21.20
N ALA A 270 -25.13 -21.70 20.93
CA ALA A 270 -24.43 -22.97 20.73
C ALA A 270 -23.38 -22.89 19.59
N ASP A 271 -23.68 -22.12 18.53
CA ASP A 271 -22.75 -21.90 17.42
C ASP A 271 -21.53 -21.08 17.83
N GLN A 272 -21.68 -20.12 18.75
CA GLN A 272 -20.56 -19.36 19.32
C GLN A 272 -19.71 -20.25 20.23
N MET A 273 -20.33 -21.03 21.13
CA MET A 273 -19.61 -22.01 21.96
C MET A 273 -18.76 -22.98 21.11
N SER A 274 -19.28 -23.37 19.94
CA SER A 274 -18.57 -24.19 18.96
C SER A 274 -17.41 -23.44 18.29
N GLN A 275 -17.54 -22.13 18.00
CA GLN A 275 -16.51 -21.31 17.35
C GLN A 275 -15.46 -20.71 18.32
N ASP A 276 -15.74 -20.71 19.62
CA ASP A 276 -14.90 -20.07 20.65
C ASP A 276 -14.04 -21.05 21.47
N HIS A 277 -14.20 -22.37 21.27
CA HIS A 277 -13.49 -23.42 22.02
C HIS A 277 -11.93 -23.36 21.94
N THR A 278 -11.37 -22.60 20.99
CA THR A 278 -9.92 -22.43 20.74
C THR A 278 -9.47 -20.96 20.63
N VAL A 279 -10.25 -19.97 21.09
CA VAL A 279 -9.86 -18.54 21.01
C VAL A 279 -8.44 -18.30 21.52
N GLY A 280 -7.68 -17.49 20.80
CA GLY A 280 -6.30 -17.12 21.12
C GLY A 280 -5.25 -18.14 20.66
N ALA A 281 -5.69 -19.32 20.21
CA ALA A 281 -4.85 -20.38 19.68
C ALA A 281 -5.54 -21.17 18.55
N ARG A 282 -6.54 -20.60 17.85
CA ARG A 282 -7.30 -21.27 16.79
C ARG A 282 -6.38 -21.76 15.68
N PHE A 283 -5.48 -20.90 15.19
CA PHE A 283 -4.56 -21.21 14.10
C PHE A 283 -3.63 -22.40 14.43
N ILE A 284 -3.15 -22.52 15.67
CA ILE A 284 -2.25 -23.62 16.07
C ILE A 284 -2.98 -24.92 16.39
N ASN A 285 -4.24 -24.85 16.82
CA ASN A 285 -5.05 -26.03 17.09
C ASN A 285 -5.55 -26.72 15.81
N GLY A 286 -5.66 -25.98 14.71
CA GLY A 286 -6.15 -26.49 13.43
C GLY A 286 -7.68 -26.54 13.35
N PRO A 287 -8.25 -27.16 12.30
CA PRO A 287 -9.70 -27.32 12.19
C PRO A 287 -10.23 -28.19 13.34
N HIS A 288 -11.39 -27.82 13.89
CA HIS A 288 -11.98 -28.56 15.01
C HIS A 288 -12.68 -29.86 14.55
N HIS A 289 -12.13 -31.02 14.93
CA HIS A 289 -12.77 -32.32 14.78
C HIS A 289 -13.43 -32.78 16.09
N LYS A 290 -14.60 -33.42 15.98
CA LYS A 290 -15.40 -33.85 17.14
C LYS A 290 -14.62 -34.82 18.04
N GLY A 291 -14.31 -34.38 19.26
CA GLY A 291 -13.55 -35.15 20.26
C GLY A 291 -12.04 -34.89 20.27
N GLN A 292 -11.53 -34.06 19.36
CA GLN A 292 -10.15 -33.59 19.36
C GLN A 292 -9.92 -32.67 20.56
N LYS A 293 -8.79 -32.85 21.26
CA LYS A 293 -8.38 -31.99 22.37
C LYS A 293 -7.47 -30.86 21.87
N ASN A 294 -7.53 -29.70 22.52
CA ASN A 294 -6.62 -28.60 22.24
C ASN A 294 -5.15 -28.99 22.56
N LEU A 295 -4.19 -28.33 21.92
CA LEU A 295 -2.80 -28.31 22.38
C LEU A 295 -2.75 -27.79 23.82
N ALA A 296 -1.98 -28.47 24.68
CA ALA A 296 -1.89 -28.17 26.10
C ALA A 296 -0.55 -28.67 26.67
N LEU A 297 -0.17 -28.18 27.85
CA LEU A 297 0.91 -28.77 28.64
C LEU A 297 0.32 -29.81 29.63
N GLY A 298 0.98 -30.95 29.76
CA GLY A 298 0.67 -31.97 30.75
C GLY A 298 1.94 -32.60 31.32
N ARG A 299 1.81 -33.38 32.40
CA ARG A 299 2.95 -34.10 33.01
C ARG A 299 2.91 -35.59 32.69
N ASP A 300 4.09 -36.18 32.51
CA ASP A 300 4.25 -37.63 32.45
C ASP A 300 4.40 -38.26 33.86
N THR A 301 4.65 -39.57 33.91
CA THR A 301 4.87 -40.32 35.16
C THR A 301 6.20 -40.00 35.85
N ALA A 302 7.15 -39.35 35.17
CA ALA A 302 8.39 -38.82 35.74
C ALA A 302 8.27 -37.34 36.16
N ALA A 303 7.06 -36.77 36.08
CA ALA A 303 6.72 -35.37 36.31
C ALA A 303 7.37 -34.34 35.36
N ALA A 304 7.99 -34.79 34.26
CA ALA A 304 8.43 -33.91 33.19
C ALA A 304 7.21 -33.35 32.44
N VAL A 305 7.32 -32.13 31.90
CA VAL A 305 6.20 -31.46 31.22
C VAL A 305 6.32 -31.62 29.72
N HIS A 306 5.23 -31.99 29.06
CA HIS A 306 5.16 -32.23 27.62
C HIS A 306 3.99 -31.50 26.97
N LEU A 307 4.16 -31.14 25.70
CA LEU A 307 3.10 -30.78 24.78
C LEU A 307 2.22 -32.00 24.49
N LEU A 308 0.94 -31.89 24.81
CA LEU A 308 -0.08 -32.91 24.55
C LEU A 308 -0.86 -32.60 23.28
N ASN A 309 -1.43 -33.66 22.68
CA ASN A 309 -2.32 -33.60 21.51
C ASN A 309 -1.64 -33.00 20.26
N THR A 310 -0.32 -33.15 20.12
CA THR A 310 0.46 -32.73 18.96
C THR A 310 0.23 -33.63 17.75
N SER A 311 0.36 -33.06 16.54
CA SER A 311 0.41 -33.75 15.25
C SER A 311 1.45 -33.07 14.36
N LEU A 312 1.74 -33.62 13.17
CA LEU A 312 2.62 -32.95 12.20
C LEU A 312 2.05 -31.60 11.76
N GLU A 313 0.76 -31.57 11.42
CA GLU A 313 0.04 -30.32 11.07
C GLU A 313 0.11 -29.29 12.20
N ARG A 314 -0.05 -29.70 13.46
CA ARG A 314 0.04 -28.82 14.62
C ARG A 314 1.47 -28.31 14.85
N HIS A 315 2.50 -29.12 14.60
CA HIS A 315 3.89 -28.64 14.62
C HIS A 315 4.20 -27.66 13.47
N ASP A 316 3.58 -27.80 12.31
CA ASP A 316 3.71 -26.83 11.22
C ASP A 316 3.02 -25.50 11.59
N ARG A 317 1.79 -25.55 12.10
CA ARG A 317 1.07 -24.36 12.59
C ARG A 317 1.82 -23.66 13.73
N LEU A 318 2.36 -24.41 14.69
CA LEU A 318 3.22 -23.88 15.76
C LEU A 318 4.44 -23.15 15.17
N GLN A 319 5.19 -23.75 14.24
CA GLN A 319 6.41 -23.11 13.72
C GLN A 319 6.13 -21.85 12.89
N ARG A 320 5.00 -21.80 12.17
CA ARG A 320 4.54 -20.58 11.46
C ARG A 320 4.12 -19.49 12.44
N MET A 321 3.32 -19.82 13.46
CA MET A 321 2.84 -18.85 14.45
C MET A 321 3.98 -18.24 15.27
N ILE A 322 4.93 -19.06 15.74
CA ILE A 322 6.11 -18.60 16.49
C ILE A 322 6.93 -17.60 15.68
N ARG A 323 7.15 -17.87 14.38
CA ARG A 323 7.91 -16.98 13.49
C ARG A 323 7.13 -15.71 13.17
N LEU A 324 5.84 -15.82 12.83
CA LEU A 324 5.01 -14.67 12.48
C LEU A 324 4.87 -13.68 13.63
N GLN A 325 4.70 -14.17 14.87
CA GLN A 325 4.74 -13.36 16.08
C GLN A 325 6.07 -12.61 16.19
N ARG A 326 7.19 -13.32 16.06
CA ARG A 326 8.55 -12.77 16.17
C ARG A 326 8.90 -11.75 15.07
N TRP A 327 8.30 -11.86 13.89
CA TRP A 327 8.55 -10.95 12.77
C TRP A 327 7.66 -9.70 12.79
N LEU A 328 6.41 -9.80 13.28
CA LEU A 328 5.47 -8.68 13.28
C LEU A 328 5.34 -7.96 14.62
N ASP A 329 5.79 -8.57 15.72
CA ASP A 329 5.62 -8.10 17.10
C ASP A 329 4.16 -7.72 17.41
N ILE A 330 3.34 -8.77 17.53
CA ILE A 330 1.90 -8.76 17.83
C ILE A 330 1.66 -9.90 18.83
N PRO A 331 0.94 -9.71 19.96
CA PRO A 331 0.63 -10.80 20.91
C PRO A 331 -0.03 -12.00 20.22
N TYR A 332 0.22 -13.23 20.70
CA TYR A 332 -0.25 -14.45 20.02
C TYR A 332 -1.77 -14.49 19.89
N ALA A 333 -2.51 -14.09 20.93
CA ALA A 333 -3.98 -14.08 20.91
C ALA A 333 -4.56 -12.99 19.99
N ASP A 334 -3.89 -11.85 19.87
CA ASP A 334 -4.24 -10.77 18.94
C ASP A 334 -3.98 -11.20 17.49
N LEU A 335 -2.84 -11.84 17.24
CA LEU A 335 -2.46 -12.37 15.93
C LEU A 335 -3.38 -13.50 15.48
N ASP A 336 -3.76 -14.42 16.37
CA ASP A 336 -4.78 -15.44 16.12
C ASP A 336 -6.14 -14.82 15.75
N THR A 337 -6.57 -13.80 16.51
CA THR A 337 -7.83 -13.08 16.28
C THR A 337 -7.80 -12.30 14.96
N LEU A 338 -6.66 -11.71 14.59
CA LEU A 338 -6.47 -10.99 13.34
C LEU A 338 -6.44 -11.93 12.13
N LEU A 339 -5.73 -13.07 12.21
CA LEU A 339 -5.75 -14.10 11.15
C LEU A 339 -7.17 -14.69 10.95
N TYR A 340 -7.88 -15.00 12.04
CA TYR A 340 -9.27 -15.45 11.98
C TYR A 340 -10.19 -14.40 11.34
N SER A 341 -10.00 -13.11 11.68
CA SER A 341 -10.82 -12.02 11.15
C SER A 341 -10.54 -11.73 9.67
N ALA A 342 -9.28 -11.77 9.24
CA ALA A 342 -8.93 -11.71 7.82
C ALA A 342 -9.56 -12.86 7.04
N ARG A 343 -9.44 -14.09 7.55
CA ARG A 343 -10.01 -15.29 6.92
C ARG A 343 -11.53 -15.26 6.82
N ALA A 344 -12.22 -14.80 7.87
CA ALA A 344 -13.67 -14.64 7.89
C ALA A 344 -14.17 -13.55 6.95
N CYS A 345 -13.36 -12.52 6.66
CA CYS A 345 -13.67 -11.44 5.72
C CYS A 345 -13.61 -11.90 4.24
N GLU A 346 -12.99 -13.05 3.92
CA GLU A 346 -12.97 -13.62 2.56
C GLU A 346 -14.31 -14.26 2.14
N GLY A 347 -15.32 -14.31 3.01
CA GLY A 347 -16.64 -14.89 2.74
C GLY A 347 -16.68 -16.42 2.55
N SER A 348 -15.51 -17.07 2.47
CA SER A 348 -15.35 -18.53 2.41
C SER A 348 -15.43 -19.18 3.80
N ALA A 349 -15.22 -20.50 3.89
CA ALA A 349 -15.22 -21.20 5.17
C ALA A 349 -14.16 -20.64 6.13
N LYS A 350 -14.61 -20.24 7.33
CA LYS A 350 -13.77 -19.65 8.40
C LYS A 350 -12.64 -20.56 8.85
N GLU A 351 -12.86 -21.87 8.81
CA GLU A 351 -11.92 -22.91 9.20
C GLU A 351 -11.67 -23.91 8.05
N PRO A 352 -10.47 -24.51 7.96
CA PRO A 352 -9.29 -24.21 8.77
C PRO A 352 -8.74 -22.80 8.50
N ILE A 353 -8.17 -22.16 9.52
CA ILE A 353 -7.39 -20.94 9.30
C ILE A 353 -6.10 -21.33 8.57
N LEU A 354 -5.90 -20.76 7.39
CA LEU A 354 -4.71 -20.88 6.54
C LEU A 354 -4.17 -19.48 6.28
N ILE A 355 -2.85 -19.30 6.28
CA ILE A 355 -2.23 -18.03 5.90
C ILE A 355 -2.07 -18.04 4.37
N ASN A 356 -2.67 -17.04 3.72
CA ASN A 356 -2.75 -16.89 2.26
C ASN A 356 -2.42 -15.43 1.86
N ASP A 357 -2.57 -15.08 0.58
CA ASP A 357 -2.34 -13.70 0.12
C ASP A 357 -3.20 -12.70 0.89
N ASN A 358 -4.47 -13.01 1.14
CA ASN A 358 -5.39 -12.13 1.86
C ASN A 358 -4.97 -11.89 3.32
N SER A 359 -4.46 -12.93 3.99
CA SER A 359 -3.86 -12.81 5.31
C SER A 359 -2.62 -11.89 5.28
N LEU A 360 -1.74 -12.07 4.29
CA LEU A 360 -0.54 -11.23 4.13
C LEU A 360 -0.89 -9.78 3.72
N ARG A 361 -1.86 -9.56 2.84
CA ARG A 361 -2.40 -8.24 2.48
C ARG A 361 -2.97 -7.53 3.69
N ALA A 362 -3.77 -8.22 4.50
CA ALA A 362 -4.37 -7.68 5.72
C ALA A 362 -3.29 -7.31 6.76
N LEU A 363 -2.31 -8.19 7.01
CA LEU A 363 -1.18 -7.93 7.90
C LEU A 363 -0.28 -6.79 7.38
N GLY A 364 -0.15 -6.63 6.06
CA GLY A 364 0.61 -5.55 5.42
C GLY A 364 -0.07 -4.19 5.56
N VAL A 365 -1.36 -4.09 5.20
CA VAL A 365 -2.16 -2.87 5.38
C VAL A 365 -2.28 -2.51 6.87
N PHE A 366 -2.45 -3.50 7.75
CA PHE A 366 -2.33 -3.30 9.20
C PHE A 366 -0.97 -2.71 9.59
N GLY A 367 0.13 -3.31 9.13
CA GLY A 367 1.49 -2.85 9.42
C GLY A 367 1.74 -1.41 8.96
N TYR A 368 1.23 -1.05 7.78
CA TYR A 368 1.27 0.32 7.25
C TYR A 368 0.48 1.30 8.13
N LEU A 369 -0.81 1.01 8.40
CA LEU A 369 -1.65 1.89 9.22
C LEU A 369 -1.19 1.94 10.69
N ARG A 370 -0.59 0.87 11.24
CA ARG A 370 0.04 0.87 12.57
C ARG A 370 1.22 1.83 12.63
N ARG A 371 2.13 1.77 11.64
CA ARG A 371 3.28 2.69 11.53
C ARG A 371 2.86 4.15 11.34
N ARG A 372 1.75 4.41 10.64
CA ARG A 372 1.32 5.76 10.25
C ARG A 372 0.31 6.41 11.21
N TYR A 373 -0.54 5.63 11.87
CA TYR A 373 -1.68 6.11 12.69
C TYR A 373 -1.81 5.41 14.05
N GLY A 374 -0.96 4.44 14.40
CA GLY A 374 -0.96 3.80 15.72
C GLY A 374 -2.11 2.80 15.99
N ILE A 375 -2.81 2.32 14.96
CA ILE A 375 -3.93 1.37 15.13
C ILE A 375 -3.51 0.05 15.80
N THR A 376 -4.35 -0.45 16.71
CA THR A 376 -4.13 -1.72 17.43
C THR A 376 -4.59 -2.94 16.62
N PRO A 377 -4.00 -4.14 16.86
CA PRO A 377 -4.39 -5.37 16.17
C PRO A 377 -5.89 -5.67 16.34
N GLU A 378 -6.40 -5.55 17.57
CA GLU A 378 -7.81 -5.78 17.90
C GLU A 378 -8.78 -4.87 17.12
N THR A 379 -8.42 -3.60 16.95
CA THR A 379 -9.24 -2.62 16.20
C THR A 379 -9.28 -3.00 14.73
N PHE A 380 -8.15 -3.38 14.14
CA PHE A 380 -8.10 -3.80 12.73
C PHE A 380 -8.76 -5.17 12.51
N ALA A 381 -8.72 -6.08 13.50
CA ALA A 381 -9.48 -7.32 13.47
C ALA A 381 -11.00 -7.07 13.50
N ALA A 382 -11.48 -6.14 14.34
CA ALA A 382 -12.86 -5.69 14.33
C ALA A 382 -13.26 -5.02 13.00
N TRP A 383 -12.34 -4.27 12.39
CA TRP A 383 -12.53 -3.69 11.05
C TRP A 383 -12.66 -4.77 9.96
N LEU A 384 -11.96 -5.89 10.06
CA LEU A 384 -12.11 -6.99 9.09
C LEU A 384 -13.37 -7.83 9.33
N TYR A 385 -13.72 -8.14 10.58
CA TYR A 385 -14.83 -9.07 10.85
C TYR A 385 -15.69 -8.68 12.06
N GLN A 386 -15.31 -9.13 13.26
CA GLN A 386 -16.09 -9.00 14.49
C GLN A 386 -15.25 -8.42 15.62
N LEU A 387 -15.90 -7.59 16.45
CA LEU A 387 -15.31 -6.96 17.62
C LEU A 387 -14.92 -8.02 18.68
N PRO A 388 -13.66 -8.06 19.15
CA PRO A 388 -13.22 -9.05 20.13
C PRO A 388 -14.02 -8.99 21.44
N VAL A 389 -14.70 -10.09 21.75
CA VAL A 389 -15.49 -10.32 22.99
C VAL A 389 -14.75 -11.15 24.04
N HIS A 390 -13.47 -11.48 23.82
CA HIS A 390 -12.63 -12.19 24.77
C HIS A 390 -11.50 -11.26 25.27
N GLY A 391 -11.28 -11.22 26.58
CA GLY A 391 -10.16 -10.54 27.23
C GLY A 391 -9.04 -11.51 27.60
N VAL A 392 -7.79 -11.04 27.65
CA VAL A 392 -6.59 -11.86 27.90
C VAL A 392 -5.79 -11.24 29.05
N GLY A 393 -5.24 -12.06 29.94
CA GLY A 393 -4.60 -11.56 31.16
C GLY A 393 -5.58 -10.74 31.99
N GLN A 394 -5.19 -9.53 32.40
CA GLN A 394 -6.08 -8.57 33.08
C GLN A 394 -6.82 -7.63 32.13
N THR A 395 -6.56 -7.68 30.82
CA THR A 395 -7.18 -6.80 29.82
C THR A 395 -8.60 -7.27 29.52
N PRO A 396 -9.65 -6.44 29.72
CA PRO A 396 -11.01 -6.79 29.32
C PRO A 396 -11.15 -6.90 27.80
N ALA A 397 -12.17 -7.59 27.33
CA ALA A 397 -12.50 -7.68 25.91
C ALA A 397 -12.62 -6.28 25.26
N LEU A 398 -12.28 -6.12 23.98
CA LEU A 398 -12.42 -4.84 23.31
C LEU A 398 -13.89 -4.37 23.30
N PHE A 399 -14.85 -5.29 23.19
CA PHE A 399 -16.27 -5.00 23.38
C PHE A 399 -16.57 -4.29 24.71
N ASP A 400 -16.02 -4.77 25.82
CA ASP A 400 -16.26 -4.17 27.14
C ASP A 400 -15.48 -2.86 27.33
N ARG A 401 -14.24 -2.77 26.84
CA ARG A 401 -13.46 -1.52 26.88
C ARG A 401 -14.13 -0.37 26.12
N VAL A 402 -14.89 -0.69 25.07
CA VAL A 402 -15.63 0.29 24.25
C VAL A 402 -17.01 0.57 24.84
N PHE A 403 -17.86 -0.44 24.98
CA PHE A 403 -19.28 -0.25 25.31
C PHE A 403 -19.62 -0.38 26.80
N ASN A 404 -18.75 -1.00 27.62
CA ASN A 404 -18.97 -1.24 29.05
C ASN A 404 -17.82 -0.70 29.93
N PRO A 405 -17.41 0.58 29.79
CA PRO A 405 -16.30 1.14 30.55
C PRO A 405 -16.60 1.11 32.07
N PRO A 406 -15.60 0.89 32.93
CA PRO A 406 -15.79 0.59 34.36
C PRO A 406 -16.34 1.76 35.21
N HIS A 407 -16.56 2.92 34.61
CA HIS A 407 -17.15 4.12 35.22
C HIS A 407 -18.37 4.65 34.43
N GLY A 408 -18.96 3.82 33.55
CA GLY A 408 -20.19 4.14 32.86
C GLY A 408 -21.38 4.30 33.82
N SER A 409 -22.27 5.25 33.52
CA SER A 409 -23.46 5.57 34.34
C SER A 409 -24.70 4.72 34.02
N SER A 410 -24.61 3.83 33.03
CA SER A 410 -25.70 2.94 32.60
C SER A 410 -25.44 1.48 33.00
N SER A 411 -26.49 0.66 32.98
CA SER A 411 -26.36 -0.80 33.01
C SER A 411 -25.52 -1.29 31.82
N PRO A 412 -24.73 -2.37 31.96
CA PRO A 412 -23.88 -2.83 30.87
C PRO A 412 -24.70 -3.30 29.66
N LEU A 413 -24.18 -2.99 28.47
CA LEU A 413 -24.69 -3.42 27.18
C LEU A 413 -24.45 -4.93 27.01
N THR A 414 -25.43 -5.75 27.37
CA THR A 414 -25.43 -7.19 27.04
C THR A 414 -25.78 -7.43 25.58
N LEU A 415 -25.01 -8.29 24.88
CA LEU A 415 -25.37 -8.88 23.60
C LEU A 415 -26.27 -10.09 23.83
N ASP A 416 -27.57 -9.92 23.60
CA ASP A 416 -28.63 -10.91 23.87
C ASP A 416 -29.48 -11.26 22.63
N ASN A 417 -29.06 -10.80 21.44
CA ASN A 417 -29.72 -10.97 20.15
C ASN A 417 -31.15 -10.40 20.03
N ARG A 418 -31.63 -9.63 21.01
CA ARG A 418 -32.91 -8.89 20.90
C ARG A 418 -32.83 -7.87 19.77
N ARG A 419 -33.99 -7.45 19.24
CA ARG A 419 -34.07 -6.35 18.26
C ARG A 419 -33.47 -5.09 18.87
N LEU A 420 -32.60 -4.42 18.14
CA LEU A 420 -32.09 -3.11 18.53
C LEU A 420 -33.00 -2.04 17.95
N ASP A 421 -33.44 -1.12 18.79
CA ASP A 421 -34.17 0.09 18.41
C ASP A 421 -33.70 1.24 19.29
N LEU A 422 -32.81 2.06 18.74
CA LEU A 422 -32.23 3.21 19.45
C LEU A 422 -33.25 4.34 19.64
N SER A 423 -34.36 4.36 18.89
CA SER A 423 -35.40 5.39 19.04
C SER A 423 -36.28 5.20 20.28
N THR A 424 -36.25 4.01 20.90
CA THR A 424 -37.03 3.68 22.10
C THR A 424 -36.18 3.29 23.31
N ASP A 425 -34.96 2.76 23.12
CA ASP A 425 -34.00 2.49 24.20
C ASP A 425 -32.98 3.62 24.35
N ALA A 426 -33.39 4.70 25.02
CA ALA A 426 -32.54 5.87 25.26
C ALA A 426 -31.26 5.55 26.07
N ALA A 427 -31.30 4.55 26.96
CA ALA A 427 -30.13 4.16 27.74
C ALA A 427 -29.07 3.51 26.84
N THR A 428 -29.47 2.58 25.97
CA THR A 428 -28.58 2.01 24.95
C THR A 428 -28.12 3.07 23.94
N LEU A 429 -28.97 4.02 23.54
CA LEU A 429 -28.60 5.13 22.66
C LEU A 429 -27.45 5.97 23.26
N TYR A 430 -27.61 6.48 24.48
CA TYR A 430 -26.56 7.29 25.12
C TYR A 430 -25.27 6.51 25.32
N GLN A 431 -25.35 5.22 25.64
CA GLN A 431 -24.20 4.34 25.79
C GLN A 431 -23.47 4.12 24.46
N VAL A 432 -24.19 3.98 23.33
CA VAL A 432 -23.60 3.87 21.99
C VAL A 432 -22.98 5.18 21.52
N CYS A 433 -23.64 6.32 21.77
CA CYS A 433 -23.08 7.65 21.53
C CYS A 433 -21.76 7.86 22.28
N ALA A 434 -21.74 7.61 23.59
CA ALA A 434 -20.56 7.76 24.43
C ALA A 434 -19.42 6.80 24.05
N ALA A 435 -19.73 5.53 23.77
CA ALA A 435 -18.76 4.50 23.41
C ALA A 435 -18.07 4.74 22.06
N LEU A 436 -18.75 5.43 21.13
CA LEU A 436 -18.27 5.64 19.76
C LEU A 436 -17.88 7.08 19.44
N GLY A 437 -18.03 8.02 20.39
CA GLY A 437 -17.77 9.45 20.17
C GLY A 437 -18.76 10.09 19.19
N LEU A 438 -20.03 9.65 19.21
CA LEU A 438 -21.06 10.08 18.27
C LEU A 438 -22.14 10.92 18.93
N GLU A 439 -22.75 11.81 18.14
CA GLU A 439 -23.89 12.62 18.54
C GLU A 439 -25.19 11.96 18.07
N ASP A 440 -26.30 12.20 18.78
CA ASP A 440 -27.64 11.81 18.34
C ASP A 440 -28.16 12.82 17.30
N THR A 441 -27.57 12.77 16.11
CA THR A 441 -27.91 13.62 14.97
C THR A 441 -28.08 12.80 13.69
N PRO A 442 -28.92 13.25 12.72
CA PRO A 442 -29.09 12.58 11.44
C PRO A 442 -27.79 12.37 10.66
N GLN A 443 -26.78 13.22 10.87
CA GLN A 443 -25.47 13.18 10.23
C GLN A 443 -24.47 12.25 10.94
N SER A 444 -24.74 11.86 12.19
CA SER A 444 -23.83 11.08 13.03
C SER A 444 -24.46 9.70 13.34
N LEU A 445 -25.08 9.49 14.52
CA LEU A 445 -25.74 8.23 14.86
C LEU A 445 -26.83 7.83 13.85
N GLY A 446 -27.60 8.80 13.33
CA GLY A 446 -28.67 8.52 12.37
C GLY A 446 -28.15 7.94 11.05
N LEU A 447 -27.07 8.52 10.51
CA LEU A 447 -26.43 8.07 9.26
C LEU A 447 -25.82 6.66 9.42
N LEU A 448 -25.11 6.42 10.52
CA LEU A 448 -24.57 5.10 10.88
C LEU A 448 -25.69 4.05 10.98
N THR A 449 -26.75 4.38 11.71
CA THR A 449 -27.89 3.48 11.94
C THR A 449 -28.62 3.15 10.63
N ALA A 450 -28.87 4.16 9.78
CA ALA A 450 -29.50 3.99 8.47
C ALA A 450 -28.66 3.12 7.52
N ARG A 451 -27.34 3.29 7.51
CA ARG A 451 -26.42 2.50 6.68
C ARG A 451 -26.34 1.04 7.17
N SER A 452 -26.21 0.80 8.48
CA SER A 452 -26.30 -0.57 9.00
C SER A 452 -27.67 -1.21 8.69
N HIS A 453 -28.77 -0.46 8.74
CA HIS A 453 -30.08 -0.97 8.31
C HIS A 453 -30.16 -1.34 6.81
N LYS A 454 -29.38 -0.67 5.96
CA LYS A 454 -29.37 -0.90 4.50
C LYS A 454 -28.62 -2.18 4.08
N HIS A 455 -27.52 -2.51 4.76
CA HIS A 455 -26.65 -3.64 4.37
C HIS A 455 -26.69 -4.84 5.33
N LEU A 456 -27.24 -4.71 6.54
CA LEU A 456 -27.41 -5.83 7.49
C LEU A 456 -28.85 -6.36 7.50
N LYS A 457 -29.03 -7.60 7.97
CA LYS A 457 -30.35 -8.29 8.03
C LYS A 457 -31.19 -7.85 9.24
N GLY A 458 -31.36 -6.53 9.39
CA GLY A 458 -31.95 -5.88 10.56
C GLY A 458 -30.97 -5.72 11.73
N LEU A 459 -31.22 -4.74 12.60
CA LEU A 459 -30.35 -4.44 13.73
C LEU A 459 -30.75 -5.20 14.99
N ARG A 460 -29.76 -5.73 15.71
CA ARG A 460 -29.92 -6.53 16.92
C ARG A 460 -28.85 -6.19 17.95
N ARG A 461 -29.06 -6.60 19.20
CA ARG A 461 -28.01 -6.63 20.23
C ARG A 461 -27.08 -7.81 19.98
N ASP A 462 -26.36 -7.76 18.85
CA ASP A 462 -25.50 -8.84 18.35
C ASP A 462 -24.14 -8.32 17.85
N LEU A 463 -23.22 -9.26 17.59
CA LEU A 463 -21.87 -8.95 17.12
C LEU A 463 -21.85 -8.31 15.73
N ALA A 464 -22.78 -8.65 14.83
CA ALA A 464 -22.80 -8.10 13.48
C ALA A 464 -23.11 -6.60 13.51
N THR A 465 -24.12 -6.21 14.27
CA THR A 465 -24.56 -4.84 14.48
C THR A 465 -23.45 -4.01 15.14
N PHE A 466 -22.95 -4.44 16.31
CA PHE A 466 -21.97 -3.65 17.05
C PHE A 466 -20.57 -3.59 16.40
N SER A 467 -20.17 -4.60 15.63
CA SER A 467 -18.92 -4.51 14.84
C SER A 467 -19.07 -3.56 13.65
N SER A 468 -20.26 -3.53 13.02
CA SER A 468 -20.59 -2.56 11.97
C SER A 468 -20.64 -1.13 12.49
N PHE A 469 -21.18 -0.92 13.69
CA PHE A 469 -21.18 0.37 14.37
C PHE A 469 -19.74 0.82 14.72
N TYR A 470 -18.96 -0.05 15.36
CA TYR A 470 -17.57 0.25 15.75
C TYR A 470 -16.69 0.60 14.54
N ARG A 471 -16.79 -0.17 13.44
CA ARG A 471 -16.07 0.09 12.19
C ARG A 471 -16.43 1.46 11.59
N GLN A 472 -17.71 1.79 11.51
CA GLN A 472 -18.18 3.05 10.94
C GLN A 472 -17.79 4.29 11.77
N ALA A 473 -17.62 4.15 13.09
CA ALA A 473 -17.15 5.24 13.95
C ALA A 473 -15.62 5.38 13.99
N THR A 474 -14.89 4.27 14.05
CA THR A 474 -13.43 4.30 14.26
C THR A 474 -12.59 4.50 13.00
N ILE A 475 -13.09 4.16 11.80
CA ILE A 475 -12.41 4.51 10.54
C ILE A 475 -12.31 6.05 10.35
N PRO A 476 -13.40 6.84 10.52
CA PRO A 476 -13.31 8.30 10.55
C PRO A 476 -12.37 8.84 11.63
N ALA A 477 -12.43 8.28 12.84
CA ALA A 477 -11.55 8.68 13.94
C ALA A 477 -10.06 8.52 13.60
N LEU A 478 -9.66 7.43 12.92
CA LEU A 478 -8.28 7.21 12.48
C LEU A 478 -7.78 8.33 11.55
N PHE A 479 -8.62 8.77 10.62
CA PHE A 479 -8.26 9.80 9.64
C PHE A 479 -8.40 11.24 10.18
N GLY A 480 -9.07 11.42 11.32
CA GLY A 480 -9.41 12.73 11.90
C GLY A 480 -10.56 13.41 11.15
N LEU A 481 -11.57 12.66 10.71
CA LEU A 481 -12.75 13.15 9.99
C LEU A 481 -14.05 12.80 10.73
N PRO A 482 -15.12 13.59 10.61
CA PRO A 482 -16.45 13.19 11.08
C PRO A 482 -17.04 12.07 10.20
N LEU A 483 -17.98 11.31 10.76
CA LEU A 483 -18.59 10.14 10.10
C LEU A 483 -19.24 10.48 8.75
N GLN A 484 -19.90 11.64 8.66
CA GLN A 484 -20.49 12.13 7.41
C GLN A 484 -19.44 12.37 6.31
N ASP A 485 -18.26 12.88 6.65
CA ASP A 485 -17.22 13.17 5.66
C ASP A 485 -16.59 11.89 5.10
N ILE A 486 -16.45 10.83 5.91
CA ILE A 486 -16.02 9.52 5.42
C ILE A 486 -17.10 8.83 4.57
N ASP A 487 -18.38 8.94 4.91
CA ASP A 487 -19.47 8.48 4.03
C ASP A 487 -19.43 9.19 2.67
N HIS A 488 -19.34 10.51 2.71
CA HIS A 488 -19.26 11.37 1.54
C HIS A 488 -17.99 11.07 0.70
N LEU A 489 -16.87 10.76 1.34
CA LEU A 489 -15.62 10.42 0.67
C LEU A 489 -15.64 9.02 0.06
N ALA A 490 -16.18 8.01 0.75
CA ALA A 490 -16.40 6.69 0.18
C ALA A 490 -17.26 6.75 -1.09
N GLN A 491 -18.36 7.53 -1.05
CA GLN A 491 -19.20 7.79 -2.21
C GLN A 491 -18.46 8.52 -3.35
N LEU A 492 -17.55 9.43 -3.03
CA LEU A 492 -16.73 10.17 -4.01
C LEU A 492 -15.67 9.28 -4.71
N LEU A 493 -15.12 8.29 -4.01
CA LEU A 493 -14.05 7.41 -4.51
C LEU A 493 -14.61 6.22 -5.30
N GLY A 494 -15.57 5.48 -4.73
CA GLY A 494 -16.10 4.24 -5.31
C GLY A 494 -17.59 3.99 -5.04
N GLY A 495 -18.35 5.06 -4.78
CA GLY A 495 -19.81 5.03 -4.74
C GLY A 495 -20.40 4.15 -3.63
N GLU A 496 -21.50 3.47 -3.98
CA GLU A 496 -22.26 2.63 -3.05
C GLU A 496 -21.48 1.39 -2.60
N ASP A 497 -20.63 0.83 -3.47
CA ASP A 497 -19.81 -0.34 -3.13
C ASP A 497 -18.84 -0.02 -1.98
N TYR A 498 -18.19 1.15 -2.04
CA TYR A 498 -17.29 1.59 -0.97
C TYR A 498 -18.05 2.00 0.28
N ARG A 499 -19.27 2.54 0.15
CA ARG A 499 -20.19 2.72 1.29
C ARG A 499 -20.55 1.39 1.96
N GLN A 500 -20.77 0.31 1.18
CA GLN A 500 -21.05 -1.01 1.73
C GLN A 500 -19.83 -1.60 2.45
N GLN A 501 -18.62 -1.46 1.91
CA GLN A 501 -17.38 -1.98 2.52
C GLN A 501 -17.15 -1.43 3.95
N LEU A 502 -17.53 -0.18 4.23
CA LEU A 502 -17.45 0.41 5.57
C LEU A 502 -18.49 -0.15 6.57
N VAL A 503 -19.56 -0.81 6.09
CA VAL A 503 -20.66 -1.33 6.90
C VAL A 503 -20.53 -2.84 7.09
N SER A 504 -20.23 -3.56 6.01
CA SER A 504 -20.06 -5.02 5.91
C SER A 504 -18.95 -5.31 4.90
N PRO A 505 -17.67 -5.35 5.34
CA PRO A 505 -16.52 -5.52 4.46
C PRO A 505 -16.47 -6.92 3.83
N ASN A 506 -15.74 -7.04 2.73
CA ASN A 506 -15.21 -8.30 2.24
C ASN A 506 -13.76 -8.16 1.74
N LEU A 507 -13.09 -9.31 1.58
CA LEU A 507 -11.86 -9.45 0.79
C LEU A 507 -12.19 -10.22 -0.50
N ARG A 508 -11.50 -9.88 -1.60
CA ARG A 508 -11.57 -10.64 -2.86
C ARG A 508 -10.93 -12.02 -2.73
N LEU A 509 -11.06 -12.87 -3.75
CA LEU A 509 -10.39 -14.17 -3.83
C LEU A 509 -8.86 -14.01 -3.68
N SER A 510 -8.21 -14.85 -2.86
CA SER A 510 -6.75 -14.84 -2.68
C SER A 510 -6.02 -14.96 -4.02
N GLY A 511 -4.96 -14.18 -4.20
CA GLY A 511 -4.18 -14.10 -5.45
C GLY A 511 -4.83 -13.30 -6.58
N SER A 512 -6.10 -12.87 -6.45
CA SER A 512 -6.73 -11.94 -7.39
C SER A 512 -6.35 -10.49 -7.07
N ASN A 513 -6.27 -9.62 -8.09
CA ASN A 513 -6.28 -8.18 -7.89
C ASN A 513 -7.70 -7.57 -7.90
N ALA A 514 -8.73 -8.27 -8.40
CA ALA A 514 -10.09 -7.72 -8.61
C ALA A 514 -11.20 -8.59 -7.97
N PRO A 515 -12.40 -8.02 -7.67
CA PRO A 515 -12.76 -6.59 -7.70
C PRO A 515 -12.09 -5.82 -6.55
N ALA A 516 -12.27 -4.49 -6.50
CA ALA A 516 -11.80 -3.69 -5.37
C ALA A 516 -12.45 -4.15 -4.05
N ASP A 517 -11.66 -4.22 -2.98
CA ASP A 517 -12.10 -4.76 -1.68
C ASP A 517 -11.78 -3.82 -0.50
N PHE A 518 -12.17 -4.21 0.72
CA PHE A 518 -12.05 -3.36 1.91
C PHE A 518 -10.63 -2.82 2.15
N LEU A 519 -9.58 -3.59 1.80
CA LEU A 519 -8.20 -3.15 1.97
C LEU A 519 -7.82 -2.04 0.99
N ASP A 520 -8.34 -2.09 -0.24
CA ASP A 520 -8.15 -1.01 -1.21
C ASP A 520 -8.87 0.26 -0.76
N VAL A 521 -10.10 0.13 -0.22
CA VAL A 521 -10.87 1.28 0.31
C VAL A 521 -10.08 2.00 1.40
N LEU A 522 -9.45 1.28 2.33
CA LEU A 522 -8.59 1.89 3.36
C LEU A 522 -7.39 2.64 2.75
N MET A 523 -6.72 2.07 1.75
CA MET A 523 -5.58 2.72 1.07
C MET A 523 -6.01 3.95 0.24
N GLN A 524 -7.20 3.93 -0.37
CA GLN A 524 -7.72 5.04 -1.15
C GLN A 524 -8.27 6.18 -0.27
N LEU A 525 -8.85 5.85 0.89
CA LEU A 525 -9.16 6.84 1.94
C LEU A 525 -7.89 7.51 2.46
N ASP A 526 -6.83 6.74 2.74
CA ASP A 526 -5.53 7.30 3.15
C ASP A 526 -4.94 8.24 2.09
N TRP A 527 -5.00 7.88 0.80
CA TRP A 527 -4.61 8.76 -0.30
C TRP A 527 -5.41 10.08 -0.29
N ALA A 528 -6.74 10.00 -0.24
CA ALA A 528 -7.59 11.19 -0.34
C ALA A 528 -7.41 12.13 0.87
N VAL A 529 -7.32 11.55 2.08
CA VAL A 529 -7.02 12.29 3.31
C VAL A 529 -5.63 12.94 3.25
N THR A 530 -4.65 12.29 2.63
CA THR A 530 -3.32 12.88 2.37
C THR A 530 -3.41 14.06 1.41
N TRP A 531 -4.14 13.90 0.29
CA TRP A 531 -4.32 14.95 -0.71
C TRP A 531 -5.05 16.17 -0.15
N PHE A 532 -6.15 15.99 0.59
CA PHE A 532 -6.88 17.10 1.21
C PHE A 532 -6.02 17.87 2.21
N LYS A 533 -5.28 17.16 3.09
CA LYS A 533 -4.35 17.78 4.04
C LYS A 533 -3.19 18.51 3.34
N GLY A 534 -2.72 18.01 2.19
CA GLY A 534 -1.66 18.66 1.40
C GLY A 534 -2.12 19.85 0.54
N SER A 535 -3.39 19.88 0.12
CA SER A 535 -3.97 20.95 -0.72
C SER A 535 -4.72 22.02 0.08
N GLY A 536 -5.02 21.77 1.37
CA GLY A 536 -5.74 22.70 2.25
C GLY A 536 -7.26 22.73 2.03
N THR A 537 -7.83 21.68 1.43
CA THR A 537 -9.28 21.55 1.19
C THR A 537 -9.92 20.49 2.09
N ASP A 538 -11.26 20.40 2.07
CA ASP A 538 -12.04 19.42 2.83
C ASP A 538 -13.11 18.75 1.96
N VAL A 539 -13.71 17.66 2.47
CA VAL A 539 -14.73 16.88 1.76
C VAL A 539 -15.94 17.74 1.37
N GLN A 540 -16.36 18.66 2.24
CA GLN A 540 -17.54 19.50 2.02
C GLN A 540 -17.25 20.63 1.02
N GLN A 541 -16.02 21.14 0.94
CA GLN A 541 -15.57 22.02 -0.14
C GLN A 541 -15.60 21.28 -1.48
N ILE A 542 -15.02 20.08 -1.55
CA ILE A 542 -15.03 19.26 -2.78
C ILE A 542 -16.46 18.93 -3.22
N ARG A 543 -17.38 18.60 -2.30
CA ARG A 543 -18.81 18.43 -2.62
C ARG A 543 -19.48 19.70 -3.15
N ARG A 544 -19.17 20.88 -2.58
CA ARG A 544 -19.68 22.17 -3.06
C ARG A 544 -19.19 22.49 -4.47
N HIS A 545 -17.90 22.27 -4.76
CA HIS A 545 -17.33 22.46 -6.11
C HIS A 545 -17.86 21.44 -7.13
N LEU A 546 -18.13 20.20 -6.72
CA LEU A 546 -18.69 19.16 -7.58
C LEU A 546 -20.23 19.20 -7.68
N ILE A 547 -20.89 20.09 -6.94
CA ILE A 547 -22.36 20.24 -6.84
C ILE A 547 -22.98 18.86 -6.58
N LEU A 548 -22.82 18.38 -5.36
CA LEU A 548 -23.32 17.08 -4.88
C LEU A 548 -24.27 17.28 -3.69
N ASP A 549 -25.19 16.33 -3.51
CA ASP A 549 -26.36 16.44 -2.64
C ASP A 549 -26.07 16.98 -1.22
N GLY A 550 -26.98 17.81 -0.72
CA GLY A 550 -26.91 18.43 0.61
C GLY A 550 -25.92 19.59 0.75
N ALA A 551 -24.99 19.78 -0.19
CA ALA A 551 -23.97 20.81 -0.13
C ALA A 551 -24.31 21.99 -1.06
N ALA A 552 -24.98 23.01 -0.52
CA ALA A 552 -25.41 24.18 -1.30
C ALA A 552 -24.21 24.89 -1.98
N PRO A 553 -24.19 25.01 -3.33
CA PRO A 553 -23.11 25.71 -4.03
C PRO A 553 -23.25 27.24 -3.88
N PRO A 554 -22.21 28.03 -4.22
CA PRO A 554 -22.25 29.50 -4.11
C PRO A 554 -23.43 30.13 -4.86
N SER A 555 -23.92 31.28 -4.39
CA SER A 555 -25.12 31.94 -4.97
C SER A 555 -24.98 32.27 -6.45
N ARG A 556 -23.78 32.66 -6.91
CA ARG A 556 -23.47 32.83 -8.35
C ARG A 556 -23.64 31.52 -9.13
N VAL A 557 -23.11 30.41 -8.61
CA VAL A 557 -23.24 29.07 -9.21
C VAL A 557 -24.70 28.59 -9.23
N GLN A 558 -25.47 28.84 -8.16
CA GLN A 558 -26.91 28.55 -8.15
C GLN A 558 -27.66 29.33 -9.24
N LEU A 559 -27.32 30.61 -9.46
CA LEU A 559 -27.90 31.42 -10.53
C LEU A 559 -27.53 30.88 -11.91
N ARG A 560 -26.27 30.47 -12.13
CA ARG A 560 -25.84 29.80 -13.37
C ARG A 560 -26.59 28.48 -13.61
N LEU A 561 -26.76 27.65 -12.58
CA LEU A 561 -27.48 26.38 -12.67
C LEU A 561 -28.95 26.62 -13.07
N ARG A 562 -29.66 27.54 -12.40
CA ARG A 562 -31.03 27.90 -12.78
C ARG A 562 -31.10 28.42 -14.22
N GLN A 563 -30.16 29.26 -14.65
CA GLN A 563 -30.09 29.73 -16.04
C GLN A 563 -29.95 28.57 -17.04
N LEU A 564 -29.19 27.50 -16.71
CA LEU A 564 -29.10 26.29 -17.53
C LEU A 564 -30.41 25.48 -17.50
N GLU A 565 -31.08 25.38 -16.35
CA GLU A 565 -32.38 24.70 -16.22
C GLU A 565 -33.48 25.42 -16.99
N ASP A 566 -33.56 26.75 -16.92
CA ASP A 566 -34.50 27.58 -17.69
C ASP A 566 -34.30 27.39 -19.20
N ILE A 567 -33.04 27.29 -19.65
CA ILE A 567 -32.70 26.99 -21.05
C ILE A 567 -33.11 25.56 -21.44
N LEU A 568 -32.98 24.57 -20.53
CA LEU A 568 -33.40 23.19 -20.78
C LEU A 568 -34.93 23.06 -20.89
N HIS A 569 -35.69 23.70 -19.98
CA HIS A 569 -37.16 23.76 -20.05
C HIS A 569 -37.61 24.52 -21.30
N GLY A 570 -37.02 25.70 -21.54
CA GLY A 570 -37.25 26.50 -22.74
C GLY A 570 -36.88 25.78 -24.04
N MET A 571 -36.09 24.70 -24.00
CA MET A 571 -35.74 23.94 -25.21
C MET A 571 -36.96 23.24 -25.84
N GLN A 572 -38.04 22.99 -25.08
CA GLN A 572 -39.26 22.36 -25.58
C GLN A 572 -39.88 23.09 -26.78
N GLN A 573 -39.74 24.43 -26.85
CA GLN A 573 -40.26 25.23 -27.97
C GLN A 573 -39.56 24.92 -29.32
N PHE A 574 -38.33 24.39 -29.26
CA PHE A 574 -37.51 24.01 -30.44
C PHE A 574 -37.67 22.54 -30.83
N MET A 575 -38.46 21.77 -30.07
CA MET A 575 -38.68 20.34 -30.30
C MET A 575 -39.87 20.10 -31.25
N MET A 576 -40.05 18.85 -31.68
CA MET A 576 -41.22 18.45 -32.47
C MET A 576 -42.45 18.33 -31.56
N PRO A 577 -43.58 18.98 -31.88
CA PRO A 577 -44.80 18.88 -31.09
C PRO A 577 -45.29 17.43 -31.00
N GLU A 578 -45.72 17.01 -29.81
CA GLU A 578 -46.06 15.60 -29.58
C GLU A 578 -47.30 15.16 -30.36
N ALA A 579 -48.21 16.08 -30.68
CA ALA A 579 -49.33 15.83 -31.60
C ALA A 579 -48.88 15.36 -33.00
N THR A 580 -47.77 15.90 -33.52
CA THR A 580 -47.19 15.49 -34.81
C THR A 580 -46.58 14.08 -34.73
N LEU A 581 -46.10 13.67 -33.56
CA LEU A 581 -45.49 12.35 -33.35
C LEU A 581 -46.53 11.29 -32.99
N ALA A 582 -47.61 11.66 -32.29
CA ALA A 582 -48.76 10.80 -32.04
C ALA A 582 -49.47 10.40 -33.35
N ALA A 583 -49.58 11.34 -34.30
CA ALA A 583 -50.15 11.09 -35.62
C ALA A 583 -49.38 10.06 -36.48
N LEU A 584 -48.15 9.68 -36.09
CA LEU A 584 -47.40 8.63 -36.78
C LEU A 584 -47.78 7.21 -36.35
N ASP A 585 -48.53 7.02 -35.26
CA ASP A 585 -48.85 5.69 -34.70
C ASP A 585 -47.56 4.86 -34.45
N LEU A 586 -46.67 5.38 -33.60
CA LEU A 586 -45.39 4.72 -33.30
C LEU A 586 -45.63 3.51 -32.37
N PRO A 587 -44.96 2.35 -32.62
CA PRO A 587 -45.03 1.18 -31.76
C PRO A 587 -44.84 1.50 -30.27
N GLN A 588 -45.69 0.90 -29.45
CA GLN A 588 -45.69 1.02 -27.99
C GLN A 588 -44.99 -0.19 -27.34
N PRO A 589 -44.50 -0.08 -26.09
CA PRO A 589 -43.92 -1.21 -25.38
C PRO A 589 -44.95 -2.31 -25.11
N GLU A 590 -44.61 -3.56 -25.44
CA GLU A 590 -45.41 -4.74 -25.11
C GLU A 590 -45.48 -4.94 -23.58
N ALA A 591 -46.51 -5.66 -23.11
CA ALA A 591 -46.64 -6.01 -21.69
C ALA A 591 -45.42 -6.82 -21.22
N GLY A 592 -44.68 -6.29 -20.24
CA GLY A 592 -43.43 -6.86 -19.73
C GLY A 592 -42.15 -6.26 -20.34
N ALA A 593 -42.24 -5.43 -21.38
CA ALA A 593 -41.14 -4.56 -21.79
C ALA A 593 -40.96 -3.39 -20.81
N ARG A 594 -39.78 -2.75 -20.82
CA ARG A 594 -39.56 -1.51 -20.05
C ARG A 594 -40.29 -0.34 -20.72
N PRO A 595 -40.85 0.61 -19.96
CA PRO A 595 -41.41 1.83 -20.53
C PRO A 595 -40.34 2.65 -21.24
N LEU A 596 -40.76 3.50 -22.18
CA LEU A 596 -39.90 4.46 -22.88
C LEU A 596 -39.31 5.45 -21.87
N ALA A 597 -37.99 5.40 -21.67
CA ALA A 597 -37.26 6.28 -20.74
C ALA A 597 -37.23 7.75 -21.17
N TYR A 598 -37.63 8.07 -22.40
CA TYR A 598 -37.69 9.43 -22.95
C TYR A 598 -38.83 9.52 -23.96
N THR A 599 -39.47 10.69 -24.06
CA THR A 599 -40.48 10.96 -25.10
C THR A 599 -39.89 10.90 -26.50
N TRP A 600 -40.71 10.62 -27.51
CA TRP A 600 -40.28 10.61 -28.92
C TRP A 600 -39.70 11.96 -29.37
N SER A 601 -40.25 13.05 -28.85
CA SER A 601 -39.76 14.42 -29.07
C SER A 601 -38.33 14.59 -28.52
N ALA A 602 -38.07 14.11 -27.30
CA ALA A 602 -36.74 14.14 -26.67
C ALA A 602 -35.74 13.19 -27.35
N LEU A 603 -36.17 12.01 -27.82
CA LEU A 603 -35.32 11.08 -28.59
C LEU A 603 -34.88 11.68 -29.93
N LEU A 604 -35.78 12.34 -30.66
CA LEU A 604 -35.43 13.07 -31.89
C LEU A 604 -34.42 14.18 -31.60
N ALA A 605 -34.68 15.03 -30.61
CA ALA A 605 -33.77 16.12 -30.24
C ALA A 605 -32.38 15.60 -29.81
N LYS A 606 -32.33 14.52 -29.02
CA LYS A 606 -31.10 13.80 -28.66
C LYS A 606 -30.32 13.34 -29.90
N GLY A 607 -31.00 12.74 -30.89
CA GLY A 607 -30.37 12.21 -32.10
C GLY A 607 -29.78 13.30 -32.98
N LEU A 608 -30.56 14.36 -33.21
CA LEU A 608 -30.21 15.49 -34.06
C LEU A 608 -29.05 16.31 -33.46
N LEU A 609 -29.12 16.67 -32.18
CA LEU A 609 -28.05 17.39 -31.49
C LEU A 609 -26.79 16.54 -31.30
N ARG A 610 -26.90 15.22 -31.14
CA ARG A 610 -25.72 14.32 -31.13
C ARG A 610 -25.03 14.28 -32.49
N ALA A 611 -25.80 14.16 -33.58
CA ALA A 611 -25.28 14.10 -34.94
C ALA A 611 -24.66 15.44 -35.40
N GLN A 612 -25.40 16.54 -35.25
CA GLN A 612 -25.01 17.86 -35.75
C GLN A 612 -24.91 18.90 -34.62
N SER A 613 -24.16 18.54 -33.56
CA SER A 613 -23.87 19.35 -32.37
C SER A 613 -23.39 20.79 -32.61
N HIS A 614 -22.94 21.15 -33.81
CA HIS A 614 -22.51 22.52 -34.17
C HIS A 614 -23.61 23.36 -34.83
N LEU A 615 -24.82 22.79 -35.00
CA LEU A 615 -26.01 23.37 -35.62
C LEU A 615 -25.68 24.19 -36.90
N PRO A 616 -25.14 23.56 -37.97
CA PRO A 616 -24.94 24.21 -39.26
C PRO A 616 -26.28 24.54 -39.92
N ARG A 617 -26.33 25.61 -40.73
CA ARG A 617 -27.54 25.94 -41.52
C ARG A 617 -27.80 24.90 -42.61
N GLU A 618 -26.73 24.34 -43.18
CA GLU A 618 -26.78 23.29 -44.19
C GLU A 618 -26.57 21.91 -43.55
N THR A 619 -27.52 20.99 -43.72
CA THR A 619 -27.44 19.64 -43.16
C THR A 619 -26.93 18.63 -44.17
N ARG A 620 -26.23 17.60 -43.70
CA ARG A 620 -26.02 16.36 -44.48
C ARG A 620 -27.09 15.33 -44.10
N PRO A 621 -28.05 14.95 -44.98
CA PRO A 621 -29.22 14.14 -44.60
C PRO A 621 -28.86 12.81 -43.92
N GLY A 622 -27.96 12.02 -44.53
CA GLY A 622 -27.45 10.76 -43.97
C GLY A 622 -26.61 10.91 -42.68
N SER A 623 -26.41 12.13 -42.16
CA SER A 623 -25.89 12.36 -40.81
C SER A 623 -27.02 12.45 -39.77
N LEU A 624 -28.19 12.98 -40.14
CA LEU A 624 -29.36 13.05 -39.24
C LEU A 624 -29.94 11.65 -39.02
N GLU A 625 -30.06 10.87 -40.10
CA GLU A 625 -30.47 9.47 -40.08
C GLU A 625 -29.58 8.63 -39.16
N LYS A 626 -28.24 8.77 -39.24
CA LYS A 626 -27.30 8.11 -38.31
C LYS A 626 -27.51 8.53 -36.85
N GLY A 627 -27.92 9.77 -36.60
CA GLY A 627 -28.29 10.26 -35.28
C GLY A 627 -29.56 9.60 -34.74
N LEU A 628 -30.60 9.49 -35.58
CA LEU A 628 -31.84 8.77 -35.28
C LEU A 628 -31.55 7.29 -34.98
N VAL A 629 -30.87 6.58 -35.89
CA VAL A 629 -30.52 5.16 -35.76
C VAL A 629 -29.81 4.89 -34.43
N TYR A 630 -28.77 5.66 -34.11
CA TYR A 630 -28.02 5.51 -32.85
C TYR A 630 -28.89 5.64 -31.60
N ILE A 631 -29.81 6.62 -31.56
CA ILE A 631 -30.66 6.85 -30.38
C ILE A 631 -31.75 5.79 -30.26
N ILE A 632 -32.38 5.38 -31.36
CA ILE A 632 -33.38 4.30 -31.35
C ILE A 632 -32.73 2.98 -30.89
N ASP A 633 -31.55 2.62 -31.41
CA ASP A 633 -30.91 1.37 -31.05
C ASP A 633 -30.46 1.35 -29.58
N ARG A 634 -29.99 2.50 -29.05
CA ARG A 634 -29.49 2.65 -27.67
C ARG A 634 -30.58 2.76 -26.60
N TYR A 635 -31.68 3.46 -26.86
CA TYR A 635 -32.64 3.87 -25.81
C TYR A 635 -34.05 3.31 -25.94
N VAL A 636 -34.41 2.72 -27.09
CA VAL A 636 -35.72 2.10 -27.29
C VAL A 636 -35.57 0.58 -27.15
N ASN A 637 -36.42 -0.08 -26.37
CA ASN A 637 -36.58 -1.54 -26.37
C ASN A 637 -38.03 -1.88 -26.01
N LEU A 638 -38.82 -2.31 -27.00
CA LEU A 638 -40.29 -2.38 -26.88
C LEU A 638 -40.84 -3.81 -26.79
N SER A 639 -39.98 -4.82 -26.96
CA SER A 639 -40.31 -6.23 -26.76
C SER A 639 -39.17 -6.94 -26.05
N VAL A 640 -39.51 -8.00 -25.31
CA VAL A 640 -38.53 -8.95 -24.76
C VAL A 640 -38.02 -9.89 -25.88
N ASP A 641 -38.80 -10.11 -26.94
CA ASP A 641 -38.38 -10.86 -28.12
C ASP A 641 -37.43 -10.02 -28.98
N SER A 642 -36.24 -10.57 -29.28
CA SER A 642 -35.20 -9.86 -30.03
C SER A 642 -35.59 -9.59 -31.49
N GLY A 643 -36.37 -10.48 -32.11
CA GLY A 643 -36.82 -10.34 -33.50
C GLY A 643 -37.87 -9.24 -33.64
N ARG A 644 -38.90 -9.25 -32.79
CA ARG A 644 -39.92 -8.20 -32.74
C ARG A 644 -39.34 -6.86 -32.34
N ASN A 645 -38.43 -6.82 -31.36
CA ASN A 645 -37.78 -5.57 -30.96
C ASN A 645 -36.98 -4.95 -32.12
N LEU A 646 -36.29 -5.78 -32.93
CA LEU A 646 -35.60 -5.33 -34.14
C LEU A 646 -36.59 -4.87 -35.22
N ALA A 647 -37.71 -5.57 -35.41
CA ALA A 647 -38.78 -5.16 -36.32
C ALA A 647 -39.38 -3.80 -35.91
N PHE A 648 -39.77 -3.62 -34.64
CA PHE A 648 -40.27 -2.35 -34.12
C PHE A 648 -39.25 -1.21 -34.28
N LYS A 649 -37.96 -1.43 -33.95
CA LYS A 649 -36.90 -0.45 -34.20
C LYS A 649 -36.81 -0.04 -35.67
N SER A 650 -37.01 -0.99 -36.59
CA SER A 650 -37.00 -0.76 -38.04
C SER A 650 -38.22 0.07 -38.48
N THR A 651 -39.43 -0.27 -38.01
CA THR A 651 -40.66 0.49 -38.24
C THR A 651 -40.54 1.93 -37.71
N ILE A 652 -39.99 2.12 -36.51
CA ILE A 652 -39.79 3.44 -35.89
C ILE A 652 -38.81 4.28 -36.70
N LYS A 653 -37.65 3.72 -37.10
CA LYS A 653 -36.67 4.40 -37.95
C LYS A 653 -37.32 4.86 -39.26
N LEU A 654 -38.10 4.00 -39.91
CA LEU A 654 -38.79 4.31 -41.17
C LEU A 654 -39.86 5.40 -40.99
N LYS A 655 -40.72 5.30 -39.97
CA LYS A 655 -41.77 6.30 -39.68
C LYS A 655 -41.21 7.67 -39.27
N LEU A 656 -40.06 7.72 -38.58
CA LEU A 656 -39.44 8.97 -38.12
C LEU A 656 -38.53 9.66 -39.15
N ASN A 657 -37.98 8.94 -40.14
CA ASN A 657 -37.03 9.49 -41.11
C ASN A 657 -37.54 10.74 -41.86
N PRO A 658 -38.82 10.82 -42.31
CA PRO A 658 -39.33 12.01 -43.02
C PRO A 658 -39.31 13.29 -42.19
N LEU A 659 -39.50 13.19 -40.86
CA LEU A 659 -39.57 14.37 -39.98
C LEU A 659 -38.20 14.95 -39.62
N LEU A 660 -37.08 14.30 -39.97
CA LEU A 660 -35.75 14.71 -39.51
C LEU A 660 -35.33 16.11 -39.99
N ALA A 661 -35.78 16.53 -41.18
CA ALA A 661 -35.50 17.87 -41.71
C ALA A 661 -36.24 18.96 -40.91
N ASP A 662 -37.55 18.81 -40.71
CA ASP A 662 -38.38 19.78 -39.98
C ASP A 662 -38.02 19.82 -38.48
N ALA A 663 -37.76 18.66 -37.89
CA ALA A 663 -37.27 18.53 -36.52
C ALA A 663 -35.94 19.25 -36.33
N TYR A 664 -35.03 19.16 -37.31
CA TYR A 664 -33.76 19.86 -37.29
C TYR A 664 -33.91 21.37 -37.50
N ALA A 665 -34.76 21.80 -38.45
CA ALA A 665 -35.03 23.21 -38.72
C ALA A 665 -35.57 23.94 -37.47
N ARG A 666 -36.42 23.27 -36.68
CA ARG A 666 -36.92 23.79 -35.39
C ARG A 666 -35.84 23.92 -34.31
N LEU A 667 -34.76 23.14 -34.38
CA LEU A 667 -33.62 23.20 -33.46
C LEU A 667 -32.58 24.28 -33.83
N LEU A 668 -32.58 24.81 -35.06
CA LEU A 668 -31.62 25.84 -35.49
C LEU A 668 -31.58 27.11 -34.60
N PRO A 669 -32.72 27.68 -34.14
CA PRO A 669 -32.70 28.86 -33.26
C PRO A 669 -32.01 28.61 -31.91
N PHE A 670 -31.98 27.37 -31.41
CA PHE A 670 -31.31 27.01 -30.16
C PHE A 670 -29.81 27.37 -30.19
N LYS A 671 -29.19 27.36 -31.38
CA LYS A 671 -27.81 27.83 -31.56
C LYS A 671 -27.58 29.25 -31.04
N GLN A 672 -28.51 30.17 -31.29
CA GLN A 672 -28.40 31.56 -30.82
C GLN A 672 -28.51 31.66 -29.30
N VAL A 673 -29.27 30.76 -28.67
CA VAL A 673 -29.36 30.65 -27.21
C VAL A 673 -28.02 30.18 -26.62
N LEU A 674 -27.39 29.17 -27.22
CA LEU A 674 -26.07 28.69 -26.82
C LEU A 674 -24.97 29.73 -27.05
N GLU A 675 -24.97 30.41 -28.20
CA GLU A 675 -24.03 31.48 -28.52
C GLU A 675 -24.19 32.66 -27.55
N LYS A 676 -25.43 33.04 -27.17
CA LYS A 676 -25.68 34.08 -26.16
C LYS A 676 -25.27 33.68 -24.74
N LEU A 677 -25.43 32.41 -24.37
CA LEU A 677 -25.05 31.87 -23.06
C LEU A 677 -23.52 31.87 -22.85
N LEU A 678 -22.77 31.54 -23.90
CA LEU A 678 -21.33 31.27 -23.85
C LEU A 678 -20.45 32.44 -24.32
N LYS A 679 -21.05 33.55 -24.75
CA LYS A 679 -20.31 34.72 -25.23
C LYS A 679 -19.67 35.49 -24.07
N ASP A 680 -18.39 35.23 -23.84
CA ASP A 680 -17.53 36.16 -23.10
C ASP A 680 -17.41 37.49 -23.88
N THR A 681 -17.35 38.60 -23.15
CA THR A 681 -17.18 39.97 -23.68
C THR A 681 -15.89 40.64 -23.18
N SER A 682 -15.12 39.98 -22.31
CA SER A 682 -13.89 40.51 -21.70
C SER A 682 -12.64 40.31 -22.55
N THR A 683 -12.59 39.27 -23.39
CA THR A 683 -11.41 38.94 -24.22
C THR A 683 -11.75 38.95 -25.72
N ALA A 684 -11.07 39.77 -26.50
CA ALA A 684 -11.52 40.16 -27.85
C ALA A 684 -11.07 39.25 -29.01
N THR A 685 -10.07 38.38 -28.84
CA THR A 685 -9.35 37.72 -29.95
C THR A 685 -9.39 36.19 -29.93
N GLU A 686 -9.30 35.54 -28.77
CA GLU A 686 -9.26 34.07 -28.68
C GLU A 686 -10.64 33.39 -28.67
N THR A 687 -11.72 34.16 -28.53
CA THR A 687 -13.05 33.62 -28.22
C THR A 687 -13.72 32.82 -29.35
N SER A 688 -13.33 32.98 -30.62
CA SER A 688 -14.09 32.37 -31.73
C SER A 688 -14.02 30.85 -31.79
N GLU A 689 -12.89 30.23 -31.45
CA GLU A 689 -12.76 28.76 -31.45
C GLU A 689 -13.32 28.16 -30.15
N LEU A 690 -13.05 28.78 -29.00
CA LEU A 690 -13.62 28.38 -27.73
C LEU A 690 -15.15 28.46 -27.73
N LEU A 691 -15.75 29.51 -28.29
CA LEU A 691 -17.20 29.62 -28.44
C LEU A 691 -17.76 28.51 -29.35
N ARG A 692 -17.08 28.19 -30.45
CA ARG A 692 -17.46 27.10 -31.37
C ARG A 692 -17.40 25.73 -30.68
N GLN A 693 -16.35 25.47 -29.91
CA GLN A 693 -16.19 24.26 -29.09
C GLN A 693 -17.23 24.21 -27.98
N GLY A 694 -17.41 25.30 -27.24
CA GLY A 694 -18.39 25.45 -26.16
C GLY A 694 -19.82 25.18 -26.63
N CYS A 695 -20.28 25.85 -27.71
CA CYS A 695 -21.60 25.59 -28.28
C CYS A 695 -21.77 24.12 -28.70
N ARG A 696 -20.72 23.49 -29.26
CA ARG A 696 -20.74 22.06 -29.64
C ARG A 696 -20.88 21.14 -28.43
N GLN A 697 -20.17 21.41 -27.34
CA GLN A 697 -20.28 20.61 -26.12
C GLN A 697 -21.59 20.91 -25.36
N ALA A 698 -22.07 22.15 -25.36
CA ALA A 698 -23.35 22.54 -24.79
C ALA A 698 -24.52 21.84 -25.47
N ALA A 699 -24.58 21.85 -26.81
CA ALA A 699 -25.58 21.10 -27.57
C ALA A 699 -25.61 19.60 -27.17
N ARG A 700 -24.45 18.99 -26.91
CA ARG A 700 -24.32 17.60 -26.45
C ARG A 700 -24.76 17.41 -24.99
N ILE A 701 -24.45 18.34 -24.10
CA ILE A 701 -24.77 18.26 -22.67
C ILE A 701 -26.27 18.52 -22.45
N PHE A 702 -26.85 19.55 -23.08
CA PHE A 702 -28.30 19.75 -23.11
C PHE A 702 -29.02 18.53 -23.72
N ALA A 703 -28.54 17.99 -24.85
CA ALA A 703 -29.11 16.76 -25.42
C ALA A 703 -29.12 15.60 -24.41
N ASN A 704 -28.03 15.38 -23.67
CA ASN A 704 -27.98 14.35 -22.63
C ASN A 704 -29.00 14.64 -21.51
N ALA A 705 -29.12 15.89 -21.06
CA ALA A 705 -29.99 16.30 -19.95
C ALA A 705 -31.51 16.23 -20.26
N LEU A 706 -31.93 16.39 -21.53
CA LEU A 706 -33.35 16.33 -21.94
C LEU A 706 -34.06 15.07 -21.39
N GLY A 707 -35.09 15.24 -20.57
CA GLY A 707 -35.85 14.13 -19.99
C GLY A 707 -35.03 13.19 -19.11
N SER A 708 -33.88 13.61 -18.60
CA SER A 708 -33.19 12.90 -17.52
C SER A 708 -33.90 13.17 -16.19
N GLU A 709 -33.95 12.17 -15.31
CA GLU A 709 -34.48 12.30 -13.95
C GLU A 709 -33.67 13.31 -13.11
N ASN A 710 -32.35 13.40 -13.34
CA ASN A 710 -31.43 14.27 -12.61
C ASN A 710 -30.65 15.18 -13.60
N PRO A 711 -31.30 16.20 -14.20
CA PRO A 711 -30.66 17.01 -15.23
C PRO A 711 -29.49 17.85 -14.70
N GLN A 712 -29.50 18.25 -13.42
CA GLN A 712 -28.42 19.03 -12.80
C GLN A 712 -27.06 18.31 -12.83
N GLU A 713 -27.04 16.99 -12.59
CA GLU A 713 -25.81 16.18 -12.66
C GLU A 713 -25.14 16.21 -14.04
N ILE A 714 -25.94 16.41 -15.09
CA ILE A 714 -25.46 16.52 -16.48
C ILE A 714 -25.12 17.99 -16.80
N LEU A 715 -26.00 18.93 -16.42
CA LEU A 715 -25.84 20.36 -16.69
C LEU A 715 -24.66 20.99 -15.96
N LYS A 716 -24.28 20.54 -14.76
CA LYS A 716 -23.16 21.13 -14.00
C LYS A 716 -21.82 21.09 -14.72
N HIS A 717 -21.63 20.16 -15.66
CA HIS A 717 -20.44 20.13 -16.51
C HIS A 717 -20.34 21.35 -17.46
N LEU A 718 -21.44 22.04 -17.76
CA LEU A 718 -21.42 23.27 -18.57
C LEU A 718 -20.87 24.49 -17.82
N LEU A 719 -20.86 24.47 -16.48
CA LEU A 719 -20.37 25.60 -15.68
C LEU A 719 -18.91 25.94 -15.99
N LEU A 720 -18.10 24.93 -16.36
CA LEU A 720 -16.72 25.12 -16.81
C LEU A 720 -16.59 25.92 -18.11
N TYR A 721 -17.65 26.03 -18.93
CA TYR A 721 -17.65 26.73 -20.21
C TYR A 721 -18.30 28.12 -20.15
N LEU A 722 -18.80 28.54 -18.98
CA LEU A 722 -19.44 29.85 -18.82
C LEU A 722 -18.39 30.97 -18.66
N PRO A 723 -18.71 32.23 -19.03
CA PRO A 723 -17.87 33.38 -18.69
C PRO A 723 -17.66 33.46 -17.17
N ASP A 724 -16.44 33.81 -16.75
CA ASP A 724 -16.00 33.88 -15.35
C ASP A 724 -16.01 32.55 -14.58
N ALA A 725 -16.05 31.40 -15.26
CA ALA A 725 -16.10 30.07 -14.63
C ALA A 725 -14.99 29.81 -13.60
N GLU A 726 -13.77 30.31 -13.81
CA GLU A 726 -12.66 30.19 -12.85
C GLU A 726 -12.95 30.94 -11.53
N THR A 727 -13.69 32.04 -11.60
CA THR A 727 -14.09 32.84 -10.44
C THR A 727 -15.39 32.31 -9.82
N ASP A 728 -16.39 31.95 -10.64
CA ASP A 728 -17.67 31.39 -10.19
C ASP A 728 -17.48 30.06 -9.43
N LEU A 729 -16.53 29.22 -9.86
CA LEU A 729 -16.24 27.90 -9.29
C LEU A 729 -14.98 27.87 -8.39
N LEU A 730 -14.34 29.01 -8.12
CA LEU A 730 -13.12 29.13 -7.31
C LEU A 730 -11.98 28.18 -7.77
N LEU A 731 -11.79 28.05 -9.09
CA LEU A 731 -10.81 27.10 -9.65
C LEU A 731 -9.37 27.56 -9.35
N PRO A 732 -8.43 26.64 -9.10
CA PRO A 732 -7.05 26.97 -8.73
C PRO A 732 -6.16 27.44 -9.91
N LEU A 733 -6.72 28.00 -10.97
CA LEU A 733 -6.02 28.32 -12.23
C LEU A 733 -6.57 29.59 -12.92
N GLU A 734 -5.78 30.17 -13.82
CA GLU A 734 -6.16 31.35 -14.61
C GLU A 734 -7.13 31.01 -15.77
N ARG A 735 -7.91 31.99 -16.23
CA ARG A 735 -8.87 31.83 -17.35
C ARG A 735 -8.20 31.32 -18.63
N THR A 736 -6.97 31.75 -18.91
CA THR A 736 -6.14 31.28 -20.04
C THR A 736 -5.85 29.78 -19.95
N ALA A 737 -5.49 29.26 -18.78
CA ALA A 737 -5.30 27.85 -18.53
C ALA A 737 -6.62 27.06 -18.65
N LEU A 738 -7.72 27.62 -18.14
CA LEU A 738 -9.05 27.01 -18.28
C LEU A 738 -9.42 26.87 -19.77
N HIS A 739 -9.30 27.96 -20.54
CA HIS A 739 -9.53 27.96 -21.99
C HIS A 739 -8.69 26.90 -22.72
N ALA A 740 -7.40 26.77 -22.38
CA ALA A 740 -6.52 25.77 -22.96
C ALA A 740 -7.01 24.33 -22.69
N PHE A 741 -7.45 24.01 -21.46
CA PHE A 741 -8.01 22.69 -21.11
C PHE A 741 -9.43 22.44 -21.67
N LEU A 742 -10.25 23.48 -21.86
CA LEU A 742 -11.56 23.36 -22.52
C LEU A 742 -11.42 23.08 -24.02
N LEU A 743 -10.40 23.65 -24.66
CA LEU A 743 -10.02 23.36 -26.04
C LEU A 743 -9.36 21.98 -26.17
N ASN A 744 -8.47 21.64 -25.23
CA ASN A 744 -7.66 20.42 -25.25
C ASN A 744 -7.81 19.60 -23.95
N PRO A 745 -8.93 18.87 -23.73
CA PRO A 745 -9.13 18.08 -22.51
C PRO A 745 -8.04 17.01 -22.27
N HIS A 746 -7.45 16.50 -23.36
CA HIS A 746 -6.35 15.54 -23.35
C HIS A 746 -5.04 16.10 -22.74
N TRP A 747 -4.88 17.43 -22.65
CA TRP A 747 -3.75 18.05 -21.94
C TRP A 747 -3.92 18.01 -20.41
N LEU A 748 -5.14 17.77 -19.91
CA LEU A 748 -5.37 17.54 -18.49
C LEU A 748 -5.19 16.06 -18.15
N ASP A 749 -5.89 15.18 -18.87
CA ASP A 749 -5.89 13.73 -18.67
C ASP A 749 -5.84 12.99 -20.02
N HIS A 750 -4.82 12.15 -20.21
CA HIS A 750 -4.59 11.38 -21.44
C HIS A 750 -5.67 10.32 -21.72
N GLU A 751 -6.46 9.89 -20.72
CA GLU A 751 -7.61 9.00 -20.96
C GLU A 751 -8.81 9.78 -21.57
N GLN A 752 -8.78 11.13 -21.62
CA GLN A 752 -9.79 11.94 -22.33
C GLN A 752 -9.43 12.15 -23.81
N PRO A 753 -10.28 11.77 -24.77
CA PRO A 753 -10.03 12.06 -26.18
C PRO A 753 -10.26 13.57 -26.47
N ALA A 754 -9.43 14.15 -27.32
CA ALA A 754 -9.38 15.61 -27.59
C ALA A 754 -10.70 16.28 -28.04
N SER A 755 -11.74 15.53 -28.42
CA SER A 755 -13.07 16.06 -28.79
C SER A 755 -14.20 15.77 -27.78
N ALA A 756 -13.86 15.20 -26.62
CA ALA A 756 -14.76 15.08 -25.47
C ALA A 756 -15.10 16.47 -24.88
N PRO A 757 -16.24 16.60 -24.18
CA PRO A 757 -16.40 17.70 -23.23
C PRO A 757 -15.52 17.44 -22.01
N LEU A 758 -14.69 18.42 -21.60
CA LEU A 758 -14.18 18.44 -20.23
C LEU A 758 -15.37 18.47 -19.26
N LYS A 759 -15.30 17.66 -18.20
CA LYS A 759 -16.38 17.50 -17.20
C LYS A 759 -15.92 18.02 -15.85
N LEU A 760 -16.85 18.58 -15.08
CA LEU A 760 -16.65 18.86 -13.66
C LEU A 760 -16.74 17.55 -12.86
N THR A 761 -15.59 17.01 -12.46
CA THR A 761 -15.42 15.71 -11.77
C THR A 761 -14.29 15.78 -10.72
N LEU A 762 -14.22 14.79 -9.83
CA LEU A 762 -13.17 14.71 -8.82
C LEU A 762 -11.76 14.69 -9.45
N GLY A 763 -11.55 13.91 -10.52
CA GLY A 763 -10.30 13.89 -11.28
C GLY A 763 -9.95 15.23 -11.93
N THR A 764 -10.94 15.96 -12.45
CA THR A 764 -10.72 17.31 -13.01
C THR A 764 -10.26 18.29 -11.93
N LEU A 765 -10.91 18.29 -10.76
CA LEU A 765 -10.50 19.15 -9.64
C LEU A 765 -9.13 18.75 -9.06
N TYR A 766 -8.84 17.43 -8.98
CA TYR A 766 -7.52 16.93 -8.63
C TYR A 766 -6.46 17.49 -9.58
N LEU A 767 -6.60 17.28 -10.89
CA LEU A 767 -5.58 17.69 -11.87
C LEU A 767 -5.43 19.21 -11.98
N PHE A 768 -6.50 19.97 -11.75
CA PHE A 768 -6.42 21.43 -11.59
C PHE A 768 -5.62 21.84 -10.34
N GLU A 769 -5.79 21.18 -9.19
CA GLU A 769 -4.95 21.40 -8.01
C GLU A 769 -3.49 21.00 -8.26
N ARG A 770 -3.24 19.87 -8.94
CA ARG A 770 -1.88 19.43 -9.29
C ARG A 770 -1.19 20.38 -10.28
N PHE A 771 -1.92 21.02 -11.19
CA PHE A 771 -1.41 22.07 -12.07
C PHE A 771 -0.93 23.30 -11.27
N ARG A 772 -1.75 23.77 -10.32
CA ARG A 772 -1.36 24.84 -9.38
C ARG A 772 -0.17 24.43 -8.51
N HIS A 773 -0.18 23.20 -8.00
CA HIS A 773 0.88 22.66 -7.17
C HIS A 773 2.21 22.60 -7.92
N CYS A 774 2.21 22.21 -9.20
CA CYS A 774 3.39 22.28 -10.06
C CYS A 774 3.94 23.71 -10.12
N CYS A 775 3.08 24.69 -10.41
CA CYS A 775 3.46 26.10 -10.47
C CYS A 775 4.07 26.62 -9.15
N HIS A 776 3.47 26.25 -8.01
CA HIS A 776 3.95 26.67 -6.69
C HIS A 776 5.22 25.93 -6.21
N ALA A 777 5.29 24.61 -6.38
CA ALA A 777 6.39 23.79 -5.87
C ALA A 777 7.68 23.96 -6.67
N TYR A 778 7.58 24.28 -7.96
CA TYR A 778 8.71 24.43 -8.89
C TYR A 778 8.92 25.88 -9.36
N GLY A 779 8.09 26.85 -8.94
CA GLY A 779 8.19 28.26 -9.35
C GLY A 779 7.76 28.54 -10.80
N VAL A 780 7.19 27.55 -11.47
CA VAL A 780 6.78 27.59 -12.89
C VAL A 780 5.57 28.50 -13.07
N GLN A 781 5.59 29.35 -14.10
CA GLN A 781 4.45 30.21 -14.45
C GLN A 781 3.43 29.43 -15.31
N GLN A 782 2.12 29.65 -15.11
CA GLN A 782 1.07 28.92 -15.85
C GLN A 782 1.27 28.93 -17.38
N PRO A 783 1.62 30.07 -18.04
CA PRO A 783 1.86 30.09 -19.49
C PRO A 783 3.05 29.23 -19.92
N ALA A 784 4.10 29.10 -19.10
CA ALA A 784 5.26 28.26 -19.44
C ALA A 784 4.88 26.77 -19.44
N LEU A 785 4.03 26.35 -18.51
CA LEU A 785 3.52 24.98 -18.46
C LEU A 785 2.52 24.67 -19.58
N LEU A 786 1.68 25.65 -19.98
CA LEU A 786 0.83 25.53 -21.17
C LEU A 786 1.65 25.45 -22.47
N ASN A 787 2.69 26.26 -22.61
CA ASN A 787 3.62 26.19 -23.75
C ASN A 787 4.32 24.82 -23.83
N TYR A 788 4.71 24.25 -22.69
CA TYR A 788 5.23 22.88 -22.63
C TYR A 788 4.18 21.85 -23.12
N LEU A 789 2.94 21.91 -22.61
CA LEU A 789 1.87 20.99 -23.02
C LEU A 789 1.53 21.13 -24.52
N GLN A 790 1.60 22.36 -25.07
CA GLN A 790 1.44 22.61 -26.50
C GLN A 790 2.56 21.97 -27.33
N LEU A 791 3.83 22.12 -26.92
CA LEU A 791 4.97 21.46 -27.57
C LEU A 791 4.84 19.92 -27.48
N ALA A 792 4.51 19.41 -26.29
CA ALA A 792 4.35 17.99 -26.02
C ALA A 792 3.16 17.35 -26.75
N ASN A 793 2.22 18.14 -27.25
CA ASN A 793 1.11 17.68 -28.12
C ASN A 793 1.25 18.14 -29.58
N SER A 794 2.41 18.67 -29.98
CA SER A 794 2.67 19.03 -31.37
C SER A 794 2.68 17.82 -32.31
N ALA A 795 2.30 18.07 -33.57
CA ALA A 795 2.15 17.04 -34.60
C ALA A 795 3.51 16.57 -35.11
N GLY A 796 3.92 15.40 -34.62
CA GLY A 796 5.15 14.73 -35.00
C GLY A 796 5.51 13.64 -33.99
N GLN A 797 5.86 12.46 -34.48
CA GLN A 797 6.53 11.42 -33.69
C GLN A 797 7.98 11.35 -34.16
N SER A 798 8.87 12.04 -33.43
CA SER A 798 10.32 12.00 -33.65
C SER A 798 11.04 11.93 -32.32
N GLU A 799 12.19 11.25 -32.30
CA GLU A 799 13.03 11.12 -31.09
C GLU A 799 13.52 12.50 -30.62
N GLY A 800 13.80 13.41 -31.57
CA GLY A 800 14.15 14.80 -31.27
C GLY A 800 13.08 15.57 -30.49
N LEU A 801 11.79 15.34 -30.73
CA LEU A 801 10.73 15.99 -29.94
C LEU A 801 10.63 15.39 -28.53
N THR A 802 10.95 14.10 -28.36
CA THR A 802 11.05 13.47 -27.03
C THR A 802 12.22 14.04 -26.25
N ALA A 803 13.41 14.16 -26.86
CA ALA A 803 14.57 14.79 -26.25
C ALA A 803 14.31 16.27 -25.89
N GLN A 804 13.70 17.04 -26.80
CA GLN A 804 13.36 18.45 -26.56
C GLN A 804 12.35 18.63 -25.41
N THR A 805 11.34 17.75 -25.31
CA THR A 805 10.36 17.80 -24.21
C THR A 805 10.97 17.37 -22.87
N CYS A 806 11.84 16.36 -22.85
CA CYS A 806 12.59 15.98 -21.64
C CYS A 806 13.56 17.10 -21.19
N GLN A 807 14.21 17.79 -22.13
CA GLN A 807 15.04 18.97 -21.84
C GLN A 807 14.22 20.12 -21.26
N GLN A 808 13.02 20.40 -21.78
CA GLN A 808 12.15 21.44 -21.20
C GLN A 808 11.66 21.07 -19.80
N LEU A 809 11.23 19.81 -19.58
CA LEU A 809 10.86 19.35 -18.23
C LEU A 809 12.02 19.45 -17.24
N SER A 810 13.25 19.16 -17.68
CA SER A 810 14.45 19.29 -16.85
C SER A 810 14.67 20.73 -16.36
N VAL A 811 14.48 21.71 -17.25
CA VAL A 811 14.55 23.15 -16.90
C VAL A 811 13.37 23.57 -16.00
N LEU A 812 12.15 23.10 -16.28
CA LEU A 812 10.95 23.47 -15.51
C LEU A 812 10.92 22.87 -14.10
N LEU A 813 11.47 21.67 -13.91
CA LEU A 813 11.39 20.93 -12.64
C LEU A 813 12.70 20.92 -11.85
N GLY A 814 13.80 21.44 -12.41
CA GLY A 814 15.13 21.40 -11.80
C GLY A 814 15.71 19.99 -11.66
N TRP A 815 15.20 19.03 -12.45
CA TRP A 815 15.54 17.60 -12.37
C TRP A 815 16.32 17.14 -13.62
N SER A 816 17.09 16.06 -13.54
CA SER A 816 17.99 15.68 -14.65
C SER A 816 17.24 15.03 -15.82
N ILE A 817 17.68 15.34 -17.04
CA ILE A 817 17.10 14.83 -18.30
C ILE A 817 17.05 13.29 -18.30
N SER A 818 18.12 12.61 -17.91
CA SER A 818 18.21 11.14 -17.92
C SER A 818 17.22 10.44 -16.98
N GLU A 819 16.88 11.07 -15.83
CA GLU A 819 15.88 10.53 -14.90
C GLU A 819 14.45 10.73 -15.46
N ILE A 820 14.21 11.89 -16.10
CA ILE A 820 12.95 12.19 -16.81
C ILE A 820 12.75 11.22 -17.98
N GLU A 821 13.79 10.93 -18.77
CA GLU A 821 13.74 10.01 -19.91
C GLU A 821 13.37 8.57 -19.50
N VAL A 822 13.82 8.10 -18.33
CA VAL A 822 13.46 6.78 -17.79
C VAL A 822 11.96 6.67 -17.50
N LEU A 823 11.32 7.76 -17.04
CA LEU A 823 9.87 7.82 -16.85
C LEU A 823 9.11 8.03 -18.16
N ALA A 824 9.58 8.97 -18.98
CA ALA A 824 8.96 9.31 -20.25
C ALA A 824 8.80 8.07 -21.14
N ASN A 825 9.84 7.23 -21.24
CA ASN A 825 9.83 5.97 -22.00
C ASN A 825 8.86 4.89 -21.47
N ARG A 826 8.26 5.05 -20.28
CA ARG A 826 7.18 4.17 -19.77
C ARG A 826 5.79 4.61 -20.22
N LEU A 827 5.63 5.86 -20.69
CA LEU A 827 4.35 6.38 -21.15
C LEU A 827 4.03 5.91 -22.58
N PRO A 828 2.75 5.79 -22.98
CA PRO A 828 2.35 5.15 -24.24
C PRO A 828 3.00 5.73 -25.51
N GLU A 829 3.32 7.03 -25.53
CA GLU A 829 4.02 7.69 -26.64
C GLU A 829 5.34 8.35 -26.19
N LYS A 830 6.01 7.72 -25.22
CA LYS A 830 7.37 8.03 -24.74
C LYS A 830 7.62 9.46 -24.25
N ARG A 831 6.56 10.25 -24.01
CA ARG A 831 6.62 11.67 -23.61
C ARG A 831 5.43 12.04 -22.72
N VAL A 832 5.61 13.00 -21.81
CA VAL A 832 4.55 13.51 -20.92
C VAL A 832 3.69 14.51 -21.70
N ARG A 833 2.41 14.20 -21.93
CA ARG A 833 1.48 15.01 -22.74
C ARG A 833 0.33 15.62 -21.96
N SER A 834 0.07 15.12 -20.77
CA SER A 834 -1.06 15.49 -19.91
C SER A 834 -0.62 15.85 -18.50
N MET A 835 -1.40 16.68 -17.80
CA MET A 835 -1.19 16.98 -16.39
C MET A 835 -1.23 15.72 -15.51
N ALA A 836 -2.01 14.70 -15.90
CA ALA A 836 -2.02 13.39 -15.22
C ALA A 836 -0.69 12.64 -15.32
N GLU A 837 -0.02 12.68 -16.49
CA GLU A 837 1.33 12.12 -16.66
C GLU A 837 2.39 12.96 -15.95
N LEU A 838 2.22 14.29 -15.91
CA LEU A 838 3.12 15.19 -15.20
C LEU A 838 3.01 15.04 -13.69
N ASP A 839 1.81 14.86 -13.12
CA ASP A 839 1.64 14.55 -11.70
C ASP A 839 2.33 13.24 -11.32
N TRP A 840 2.20 12.21 -12.15
CA TRP A 840 2.94 10.97 -11.94
C TRP A 840 4.46 11.20 -11.93
N LEU A 841 4.98 11.98 -12.89
CA LEU A 841 6.39 12.35 -12.94
C LEU A 841 6.83 13.17 -11.71
N MET A 842 6.03 14.13 -11.26
CA MET A 842 6.28 14.91 -10.04
C MET A 842 6.32 14.00 -8.79
N ARG A 843 5.36 13.07 -8.65
CA ARG A 843 5.36 12.10 -7.54
C ARG A 843 6.54 11.15 -7.60
N CYS A 844 7.02 10.78 -8.78
CA CYS A 844 8.28 10.06 -8.95
C CYS A 844 9.48 10.89 -8.50
N HIS A 845 9.56 12.18 -8.88
CA HIS A 845 10.62 13.09 -8.45
C HIS A 845 10.64 13.27 -6.92
N ASP A 846 9.49 13.53 -6.30
CA ASP A 846 9.35 13.67 -4.85
C ASP A 846 9.76 12.38 -4.12
N THR A 847 9.39 11.21 -4.65
CA THR A 847 9.73 9.91 -4.06
C THR A 847 11.21 9.57 -4.25
N ALA A 848 11.79 9.86 -5.41
CA ALA A 848 13.23 9.74 -5.67
C ALA A 848 14.03 10.64 -4.70
N ARG A 849 13.62 11.90 -4.54
CA ARG A 849 14.23 12.85 -3.60
C ARG A 849 14.10 12.43 -2.13
N GLN A 850 12.98 11.82 -1.72
CA GLN A 850 12.80 11.31 -0.35
C GLN A 850 13.62 10.05 -0.07
N THR A 851 13.67 9.11 -1.03
CA THR A 851 14.37 7.83 -0.87
C THR A 851 15.88 7.94 -1.09
N GLY A 852 16.31 8.89 -1.94
CA GLY A 852 17.66 9.01 -2.48
C GLY A 852 17.94 8.09 -3.69
N LEU A 853 16.92 7.40 -4.21
CA LEU A 853 17.05 6.47 -5.34
C LEU A 853 16.98 7.18 -6.70
N SER A 854 17.74 6.67 -7.67
CA SER A 854 17.48 6.94 -9.09
C SER A 854 16.12 6.37 -9.50
N THR A 855 15.53 6.92 -10.56
CA THR A 855 14.20 6.50 -11.03
C THR A 855 14.21 5.08 -11.58
N SER A 856 15.34 4.64 -12.15
CA SER A 856 15.53 3.25 -12.57
C SER A 856 15.46 2.27 -11.39
N MET A 857 16.07 2.61 -10.25
CA MET A 857 16.01 1.81 -9.03
C MET A 857 14.66 1.93 -8.31
N LEU A 858 14.04 3.10 -8.32
CA LEU A 858 12.70 3.32 -7.79
C LEU A 858 11.65 2.46 -8.54
N LEU A 859 11.69 2.46 -9.88
CA LEU A 859 10.84 1.58 -10.69
C LEU A 859 11.15 0.10 -10.41
N MET A 860 12.44 -0.31 -10.38
CA MET A 860 12.84 -1.67 -10.04
C MET A 860 12.30 -2.10 -8.66
N THR A 861 12.33 -1.21 -7.66
CA THR A 861 11.78 -1.46 -6.32
C THR A 861 10.29 -1.77 -6.36
N THR A 862 9.51 -1.07 -7.19
CA THR A 862 8.07 -1.37 -7.38
C THR A 862 7.80 -2.63 -8.21
N GLY A 863 8.84 -3.20 -8.84
CA GLY A 863 8.80 -4.46 -9.58
C GLY A 863 9.12 -5.70 -8.74
N LEU A 864 9.68 -5.53 -7.54
CA LEU A 864 10.04 -6.63 -6.63
C LEU A 864 8.81 -7.49 -6.29
N THR A 865 9.00 -8.80 -6.20
CA THR A 865 7.91 -9.75 -5.92
C THR A 865 7.91 -10.18 -4.45
N ALA A 866 6.71 -10.47 -3.96
CA ALA A 866 6.50 -10.94 -2.60
C ALA A 866 6.67 -12.48 -2.43
N THR A 867 7.08 -13.17 -3.49
CA THR A 867 7.04 -14.64 -3.62
C THR A 867 8.34 -15.30 -4.10
N PHE A 868 9.31 -14.55 -4.62
CA PHE A 868 10.65 -15.10 -4.90
C PHE A 868 11.75 -14.07 -4.67
N GLY A 869 12.92 -14.54 -4.24
CA GLY A 869 14.15 -13.76 -4.28
C GLY A 869 14.66 -13.62 -5.72
N SER A 870 15.34 -12.53 -6.03
CA SER A 870 15.95 -12.27 -7.34
C SER A 870 17.14 -11.31 -7.19
N ASP A 871 17.99 -11.23 -8.21
CA ASP A 871 19.11 -10.27 -8.24
C ASP A 871 18.64 -8.80 -8.14
N ASP A 872 17.38 -8.51 -8.43
CA ASP A 872 16.79 -7.18 -8.27
C ASP A 872 16.69 -6.77 -6.81
N TRP A 873 16.40 -7.71 -5.89
CA TRP A 873 16.45 -7.43 -4.45
C TRP A 873 17.85 -6.99 -4.03
N THR A 874 18.90 -7.68 -4.52
CA THR A 874 20.31 -7.34 -4.23
C THR A 874 20.72 -6.02 -4.87
N ARG A 875 20.29 -5.74 -6.10
CA ARG A 875 20.55 -4.46 -6.79
C ARG A 875 19.89 -3.30 -6.06
N VAL A 876 18.62 -3.44 -5.69
CA VAL A 876 17.84 -2.42 -4.97
C VAL A 876 18.39 -2.22 -3.55
N GLY A 877 18.69 -3.28 -2.80
CA GLY A 877 19.25 -3.20 -1.44
C GLY A 877 20.58 -2.44 -1.39
N ASN A 878 21.50 -2.74 -2.31
CA ASN A 878 22.77 -2.02 -2.44
C ASN A 878 22.58 -0.56 -2.88
N ALA A 879 21.66 -0.28 -3.81
CA ALA A 879 21.37 1.09 -4.25
C ALA A 879 20.75 1.94 -3.11
N ILE A 880 19.86 1.35 -2.30
CA ILE A 880 19.26 1.99 -1.13
C ILE A 880 20.33 2.33 -0.08
N LEU A 881 21.29 1.41 0.18
CA LEU A 881 22.39 1.68 1.12
C LEU A 881 23.34 2.77 0.61
N ALA A 882 23.66 2.77 -0.69
CA ALA A 882 24.48 3.83 -1.31
C ALA A 882 23.81 5.21 -1.27
N ALA A 883 22.49 5.26 -1.14
CA ALA A 883 21.67 6.47 -1.00
C ALA A 883 21.48 6.96 0.46
N LEU A 884 22.20 6.38 1.43
CA LEU A 884 22.21 6.86 2.82
C LEU A 884 23.28 7.94 3.04
N PRO A 885 22.99 9.01 3.81
CA PRO A 885 23.98 10.05 4.10
C PRO A 885 25.13 9.50 4.97
N PRO A 886 26.36 10.03 4.84
CA PRO A 886 27.54 9.50 5.54
C PRO A 886 27.51 9.68 7.07
N THR A 887 26.47 10.29 7.63
CA THR A 887 26.23 10.46 9.07
C THR A 887 25.25 9.44 9.66
N SER A 888 24.52 8.66 8.84
CA SER A 888 23.66 7.57 9.33
C SER A 888 24.37 6.23 9.51
N THR A 889 25.68 6.18 9.26
CA THR A 889 26.56 5.00 9.50
C THR A 889 27.01 4.88 10.97
N GLN A 890 26.11 5.13 11.92
CA GLN A 890 26.33 4.66 13.29
C GLN A 890 26.29 3.13 13.33
N PRO A 891 27.04 2.47 14.25
CA PRO A 891 27.08 1.03 14.33
C PRO A 891 25.69 0.45 14.62
N VAL A 892 25.34 -0.65 13.96
CA VAL A 892 24.06 -1.35 14.14
C VAL A 892 23.99 -1.95 15.54
N ALA A 893 23.41 -1.20 16.47
CA ALA A 893 23.18 -1.57 17.85
C ALA A 893 21.73 -1.25 18.24
N ASP A 894 21.07 -2.24 18.84
CA ASP A 894 19.71 -2.22 19.40
C ASP A 894 18.58 -1.62 18.55
N LEU A 895 17.66 -2.50 18.13
CA LEU A 895 16.25 -2.15 18.00
C LEU A 895 15.80 -1.40 19.28
N PRO A 896 14.98 -0.34 19.18
CA PRO A 896 14.46 0.31 20.37
C PRO A 896 13.66 -0.71 21.18
N ARG A 897 14.21 -1.12 22.33
CA ARG A 897 13.41 -1.76 23.36
C ARG A 897 12.36 -0.75 23.80
N SER A 898 11.11 -0.95 23.39
CA SER A 898 9.96 -0.28 23.99
C SER A 898 9.93 -0.66 25.47
N ASN A 899 10.50 0.20 26.31
CA ASN A 899 10.42 0.08 27.76
C ASN A 899 8.94 0.18 28.15
N HIS A 900 8.33 -0.97 28.43
CA HIS A 900 6.98 -1.03 28.96
C HIS A 900 6.93 -0.41 30.35
N VAL A 901 6.00 0.53 30.50
CA VAL A 901 5.09 0.60 31.64
C VAL A 901 3.71 0.22 31.11
#